data_AF-A0A519EGI2-F1
#
_entry.id   AF-A0A519EGI2-F1
#
_cell.length_a   1.000
_cell.length_b   1.000
_cell.length_c   1.000
_cell.angle_alpha   90.00
_cell.angle_beta   90.00
_cell.angle_gamma   90.00
#
_symmetry.space_group_name_H-M   'P 1'
#
loop_
_entity.id
_entity.type
_entity.pdbx_description
1 polymer ?
#
loop_
_entity_poly.entity_id
_entity_poly.type
_entity_poly.pdbx_seq_one_letter_code
_entity_poly.pdbx_strand_id
1 'polypeptide(L)'
;MSADPAAGNPYPGLRPFNVDEEDLFFGREAQVDAMVDKLAATHFLAVVGTSGSGKSSLVFCGLLPALHRGLMASTDGCWRVAVLRPGIQPIRALAQALGRPGVLPPTGAEELGFTPEELIEAKLRIGKLGLVDVYREALSRDDPRRNLLIVVDQFEELFRFQALAGAGATSSATSACASTSVSVSVSASASASAAMPGRAPGEGTAFVNLLSEVTKHPELALYVVVTMRSDFLGDCAQFFGLPEAINAGQYLVPRLTRDERRAAIEGPAHLRGAAIDPVLLTRLVNDLGDDPDQLSILQHALHRTWAHWAAASQSGVAARAPITMADYDSIGTMGGALNQHAEEAYGSLPEGRPRQLAELLFKAITDRGTDARGVRRPTRVDTLCAVLGTSVQELTPVVEAFRDSTRAFLMPPAGVPLLPATVVDISHESLMRVWRRLSEWGDDEAASAQIYRRLAESARLHGSDQALLLRGPELIAALAWHRRSKPSASWAERYGAGFQAAMAYLEASQRHAAWLRLLTWVTGMLGVAAVFAVFVFYAWRASETRELALASAKNQASAAVAQVAKVSQEKAVSDQVVSELFRSQDAQQYKPVAGAAAQGAGTAADPPLDPAAPPVYMQYGDSRQKDMALGLQRQLRRLGMYRATGAEAVDTAPKVTEVRYFAADDKIAAEALVARLKFWRMGSQVTAVLVNAGGLRPQPQQLEIWLRRVDVAQVGTLVQRLRGDDIDDRRAALSLLIDGYSAAPEAIAAALATLSPENYGGVSGEGVFNTLRFLSRSAPVAWSSDLEKQGAQLIAYLGDRRTTGAGARFSDATSKEIAALEALLEAVRARRPLPFGV
;
A
#
# COMPACT_ATOMS: atom_id res chain seq x y z
N MET A 1 13.70 -23.01 -40.75
CA MET A 1 12.95 -21.74 -40.68
C MET A 1 11.56 -22.07 -40.17
N SER A 2 11.36 -22.03 -38.85
CA SER A 2 10.03 -22.15 -38.26
C SER A 2 9.30 -20.83 -38.49
N ALA A 3 8.13 -20.86 -39.13
CA ALA A 3 7.30 -19.67 -39.31
C ALA A 3 6.91 -19.13 -37.93
N ASP A 4 7.31 -17.89 -37.64
CA ASP A 4 6.95 -17.20 -36.40
C ASP A 4 5.44 -16.90 -36.43
N PRO A 5 4.63 -17.42 -35.49
CA PRO A 5 3.20 -17.10 -35.42
C PRO A 5 2.91 -15.60 -35.24
N ALA A 6 3.92 -14.79 -34.85
CA ALA A 6 3.82 -13.33 -34.80
C ALA A 6 3.88 -12.63 -36.17
N ALA A 7 4.46 -13.24 -37.21
CA ALA A 7 4.73 -12.59 -38.50
C ALA A 7 3.46 -12.28 -39.33
N GLY A 8 2.27 -12.69 -38.85
CA GLY A 8 0.98 -12.40 -39.49
C GLY A 8 -0.05 -11.74 -38.56
N ASN A 9 0.31 -11.40 -37.31
CA ASN A 9 -0.62 -10.76 -36.38
C ASN A 9 -0.67 -9.25 -36.66
N PRO A 10 -1.84 -8.68 -37.03
CA PRO A 10 -1.95 -7.25 -37.32
C PRO A 10 -1.91 -6.38 -36.06
N TYR A 11 -2.07 -6.97 -34.87
CA TYR A 11 -2.04 -6.23 -33.61
C TYR A 11 -0.71 -6.47 -32.90
N PRO A 12 0.06 -5.42 -32.59
CA PRO A 12 1.42 -5.59 -32.10
C PRO A 12 1.53 -5.88 -30.59
N GLY A 13 0.43 -5.97 -29.85
CA GLY A 13 0.45 -6.26 -28.42
C GLY A 13 0.65 -5.01 -27.57
N LEU A 14 1.68 -4.95 -26.71
CA LEU A 14 1.98 -3.75 -25.90
C LEU A 14 3.03 -2.82 -26.51
N ARG A 15 3.75 -3.26 -27.54
CA ARG A 15 4.68 -2.37 -28.24
C ARG A 15 3.90 -1.33 -29.07
N PRO A 16 4.43 -0.12 -29.27
CA PRO A 16 3.87 0.79 -30.26
C PRO A 16 3.97 0.18 -31.66
N PHE A 17 3.12 0.66 -32.57
CA PHE A 17 3.29 0.37 -33.99
C PHE A 17 4.58 1.05 -34.49
N ASN A 18 5.25 0.38 -35.44
CA ASN A 18 6.48 0.86 -36.07
C ASN A 18 6.19 1.58 -37.39
N VAL A 19 7.16 2.32 -37.91
CA VAL A 19 7.01 3.14 -39.13
C VAL A 19 6.58 2.32 -40.36
N ASP A 20 7.00 1.05 -40.43
CA ASP A 20 6.69 0.10 -41.49
C ASP A 20 5.31 -0.57 -41.36
N GLU A 21 4.56 -0.28 -40.29
CA GLU A 21 3.24 -0.86 -40.01
C GLU A 21 2.11 0.16 -40.22
N GLU A 22 2.36 1.17 -41.04
CA GLU A 22 1.38 2.22 -41.36
C GLU A 22 0.07 1.65 -41.92
N ASP A 23 0.15 0.64 -42.78
CA ASP A 23 -1.01 0.00 -43.38
C ASP A 23 -1.94 -0.60 -42.32
N LEU A 24 -1.41 -0.94 -41.14
CA LEU A 24 -2.16 -1.47 -40.01
C LEU A 24 -2.68 -0.38 -39.05
N PHE A 25 -2.46 0.90 -39.33
CA PHE A 25 -2.81 2.01 -38.44
C PHE A 25 -4.02 2.81 -38.96
N PHE A 26 -5.17 2.64 -38.32
CA PHE A 26 -6.47 3.21 -38.77
C PHE A 26 -7.12 4.14 -37.75
N GLY A 27 -8.01 5.01 -38.23
CA GLY A 27 -8.90 5.82 -37.40
C GLY A 27 -8.21 7.04 -36.78
N ARG A 28 -7.10 7.48 -37.37
CA ARG A 28 -6.29 8.60 -36.89
C ARG A 28 -5.94 9.63 -37.98
N GLU A 29 -6.60 9.54 -39.14
CA GLU A 29 -6.27 10.29 -40.34
C GLU A 29 -6.40 11.81 -40.10
N ALA A 30 -7.53 12.27 -39.55
CA ALA A 30 -7.75 13.69 -39.25
C ALA A 30 -6.76 14.24 -38.21
N GLN A 31 -6.32 13.41 -37.26
CA GLN A 31 -5.34 13.79 -36.25
C GLN A 31 -3.95 13.92 -36.86
N VAL A 32 -3.60 13.08 -37.83
CA VAL A 32 -2.35 13.17 -38.59
C VAL A 32 -2.30 14.47 -39.40
N ASP A 33 -3.36 14.79 -40.12
CA ASP A 33 -3.44 16.04 -40.90
C ASP A 33 -3.23 17.27 -40.00
N ALA A 34 -3.92 17.33 -38.87
CA ALA A 34 -3.79 18.43 -37.91
C ALA A 34 -2.39 18.55 -37.30
N MET A 35 -1.68 17.43 -37.10
CA MET A 35 -0.29 17.43 -36.64
C MET A 35 0.67 17.92 -37.73
N VAL A 36 0.46 17.54 -38.99
CA VAL A 36 1.26 17.99 -40.13
C VAL A 36 1.13 19.51 -40.29
N ASP A 37 -0.10 20.03 -40.28
CA ASP A 37 -0.36 21.48 -40.38
C ASP A 37 0.31 22.25 -39.23
N LYS A 38 0.22 21.71 -38.01
CA LYS A 38 0.82 22.34 -36.85
C LYS A 38 2.34 22.33 -36.91
N LEU A 39 2.95 21.20 -37.26
CA LEU A 39 4.40 21.08 -37.41
C LEU A 39 4.91 22.04 -38.49
N ALA A 40 4.17 22.20 -39.58
CA ALA A 40 4.50 23.14 -40.65
C ALA A 40 4.47 24.60 -40.20
N ALA A 41 3.55 24.96 -39.30
CA ALA A 41 3.41 26.32 -38.81
C ALA A 41 4.47 26.71 -37.77
N THR A 42 4.95 25.77 -36.95
CA THR A 42 5.74 26.10 -35.75
C THR A 42 7.15 25.51 -35.71
N HIS A 43 7.48 24.56 -36.61
CA HIS A 43 8.73 23.77 -36.59
C HIS A 43 8.96 22.96 -35.30
N PHE A 44 7.99 22.99 -34.38
CA PHE A 44 8.01 22.29 -33.10
C PHE A 44 6.61 21.77 -32.79
N LEU A 45 6.49 20.46 -32.54
CA LEU A 45 5.23 19.81 -32.22
C LEU A 45 5.36 19.03 -30.90
N ALA A 46 4.57 19.40 -29.90
CA ALA A 46 4.43 18.61 -28.68
C ALA A 46 3.16 17.75 -28.76
N VAL A 47 3.32 16.44 -28.98
CA VAL A 47 2.23 15.46 -28.99
C VAL A 47 1.98 15.00 -27.57
N VAL A 48 0.90 15.50 -26.97
CA VAL A 48 0.60 15.34 -25.54
C VAL A 48 -0.68 14.52 -25.34
N GLY A 49 -0.73 13.70 -24.30
CA GLY A 49 -1.93 12.90 -23.99
C GLY A 49 -1.70 11.88 -22.89
N THR A 50 -2.75 11.25 -22.39
CA THR A 50 -2.65 10.29 -21.27
C THR A 50 -1.83 9.03 -21.63
N SER A 51 -1.50 8.22 -20.63
CA SER A 51 -0.65 7.04 -20.81
C SER A 51 -1.39 5.98 -21.64
N GLY A 52 -0.80 5.54 -22.76
CA GLY A 52 -1.45 4.56 -23.63
C GLY A 52 -2.47 5.14 -24.62
N SER A 53 -2.59 6.47 -24.77
CA SER A 53 -3.48 7.09 -25.77
C SER A 53 -3.04 6.90 -27.25
N GLY A 54 -1.91 6.23 -27.48
CA GLY A 54 -1.36 5.96 -28.81
C GLY A 54 -0.39 7.01 -29.37
N LYS A 55 0.16 7.91 -28.54
CA LYS A 55 1.07 9.00 -28.98
C LYS A 55 2.23 8.54 -29.86
N SER A 56 2.98 7.54 -29.40
CA SER A 56 4.15 7.03 -30.13
C SER A 56 3.72 6.39 -31.46
N SER A 57 2.67 5.56 -31.47
CA SER A 57 2.11 4.99 -32.71
C SER A 57 1.60 6.08 -33.67
N LEU A 58 0.95 7.12 -33.15
CA LEU A 58 0.45 8.24 -33.94
C LEU A 58 1.58 9.02 -34.61
N VAL A 59 2.74 9.17 -33.95
CA VAL A 59 3.93 9.76 -34.56
C VAL A 59 4.58 8.81 -35.56
N PHE A 60 4.86 7.56 -35.17
CA PHE A 60 5.62 6.63 -36.00
C PHE A 60 4.86 6.15 -37.23
N CYS A 61 3.56 5.93 -37.14
CA CYS A 61 2.76 5.32 -38.21
C CYS A 61 1.81 6.32 -38.87
N GLY A 62 1.53 7.44 -38.19
CA GLY A 62 0.73 8.53 -38.75
C GLY A 62 1.60 9.65 -39.30
N LEU A 63 2.27 10.39 -38.41
CA LEU A 63 3.01 11.59 -38.79
C LEU A 63 4.19 11.31 -39.73
N LEU A 64 5.10 10.40 -39.36
CA LEU A 64 6.30 10.16 -40.16
C LEU A 64 5.99 9.69 -41.59
N PRO A 65 5.10 8.70 -41.81
CA PRO A 65 4.76 8.28 -43.16
C PRO A 65 4.01 9.37 -43.92
N ALA A 66 3.18 10.17 -43.25
CA ALA A 66 2.51 11.30 -43.88
C ALA A 66 3.51 12.35 -44.41
N LEU A 67 4.56 12.65 -43.65
CA LEU A 67 5.64 13.53 -44.08
C LEU A 67 6.41 12.96 -45.28
N HIS A 68 6.72 11.66 -45.28
CA HIS A 68 7.36 10.99 -46.42
C HIS A 68 6.50 10.94 -47.68
N ARG A 69 5.16 10.94 -47.54
CA ARG A 69 4.23 11.09 -48.66
C ARG A 69 4.11 12.52 -49.20
N GLY A 70 4.76 13.50 -48.57
CA GLY A 70 4.70 14.89 -48.99
C GLY A 70 3.39 15.60 -48.63
N LEU A 71 2.68 15.14 -47.59
CA LEU A 71 1.47 15.82 -47.10
C LEU A 71 1.76 17.22 -46.51
N MET A 72 3.03 17.52 -46.20
CA MET A 72 3.48 18.86 -45.81
C MET A 72 3.89 19.67 -47.05
N ALA A 73 2.95 20.45 -47.57
CA ALA A 73 3.10 21.19 -48.84
C ALA A 73 4.29 22.17 -48.88
N SER A 74 4.82 22.60 -47.73
CA SER A 74 5.99 23.47 -47.65
C SER A 74 7.33 22.74 -47.85
N THR A 75 7.32 21.43 -48.07
CA THR A 75 8.54 20.59 -48.16
C THR A 75 8.47 19.58 -49.31
N ASP A 76 9.63 19.20 -49.86
CA ASP A 76 9.74 18.28 -51.00
C ASP A 76 9.58 16.78 -50.64
N GLY A 77 8.97 16.45 -49.50
CA GLY A 77 8.74 15.05 -49.03
C GLY A 77 10.00 14.25 -48.67
N CYS A 78 11.19 14.82 -48.88
CA CYS A 78 12.47 14.20 -48.55
C CYS A 78 12.90 14.53 -47.12
N TRP A 79 12.68 13.59 -46.20
CA TRP A 79 12.98 13.78 -44.77
C TRP A 79 14.14 12.90 -44.30
N ARG A 80 14.99 13.47 -43.44
CA ARG A 80 15.94 12.78 -42.58
C ARG A 80 15.33 12.76 -41.19
N VAL A 81 15.21 11.59 -40.56
CA VAL A 81 14.52 11.46 -39.27
C VAL A 81 15.45 10.89 -38.21
N ALA A 82 15.72 11.67 -37.17
CA ALA A 82 16.46 11.26 -35.99
C ALA A 82 15.47 10.89 -34.88
N VAL A 83 15.32 9.59 -34.58
CA VAL A 83 14.44 9.11 -33.50
C VAL A 83 15.27 8.73 -32.28
N LEU A 84 14.94 9.32 -31.13
CA LEU A 84 15.58 9.02 -29.84
C LEU A 84 14.57 8.93 -28.69
N ARG A 85 15.00 8.28 -27.62
CA ARG A 85 14.46 8.45 -26.26
C ARG A 85 15.54 9.07 -25.38
N PRO A 86 15.23 10.08 -24.55
CA PRO A 86 16.25 10.80 -23.79
C PRO A 86 17.09 9.91 -22.85
N GLY A 87 16.47 8.98 -22.12
CA GLY A 87 17.15 8.13 -21.15
C GLY A 87 17.99 8.92 -20.12
N ILE A 88 19.10 8.31 -19.69
CA ILE A 88 20.03 8.87 -18.67
C ILE A 88 21.01 9.89 -19.29
N GLN A 89 21.32 9.77 -20.59
CA GLN A 89 22.31 10.59 -21.29
C GLN A 89 21.69 11.23 -22.55
N PRO A 90 20.85 12.27 -22.39
CA PRO A 90 20.01 12.78 -23.48
C PRO A 90 20.80 13.40 -24.63
N ILE A 91 21.95 14.05 -24.34
CA ILE A 91 22.82 14.60 -25.38
C ILE A 91 23.47 13.48 -26.20
N ARG A 92 23.95 12.43 -25.54
CA ARG A 92 24.51 11.26 -26.22
C ARG A 92 23.46 10.53 -27.05
N ALA A 93 22.24 10.38 -26.53
CA ALA A 93 21.13 9.78 -27.27
C ALA A 93 20.79 10.57 -28.54
N LEU A 94 20.85 11.92 -28.48
CA LEU A 94 20.68 12.78 -29.65
C LEU A 94 21.83 12.63 -30.64
N ALA A 95 23.07 12.63 -30.17
CA ALA A 95 24.24 12.44 -31.02
C ALA A 95 24.20 11.10 -31.76
N GLN A 96 23.83 10.02 -31.06
CA GLN A 96 23.65 8.70 -31.65
C GLN A 96 22.53 8.69 -32.69
N ALA A 97 21.40 9.34 -32.42
CA ALA A 97 20.29 9.41 -33.37
C ALA A 97 20.64 10.21 -34.63
N LEU A 98 21.42 11.30 -34.48
CA LEU A 98 21.90 12.13 -35.59
C LEU A 98 23.00 11.46 -36.41
N GLY A 99 23.89 10.70 -35.77
CA GLY A 99 24.98 9.98 -36.41
C GLY A 99 24.57 8.68 -37.12
N ARG A 100 23.31 8.24 -36.97
CA ARG A 100 22.80 7.05 -37.66
C ARG A 100 22.93 7.21 -39.20
N PRO A 101 23.30 6.13 -39.92
CA PRO A 101 23.37 6.16 -41.37
C PRO A 101 22.07 6.67 -42.00
N GLY A 102 22.19 7.63 -42.93
CA GLY A 102 21.05 8.23 -43.61
C GLY A 102 20.42 9.43 -42.89
N VAL A 103 20.79 9.71 -41.63
CA VAL A 103 20.33 10.90 -40.91
C VAL A 103 21.21 12.10 -41.26
N LEU A 104 22.37 12.28 -40.63
CA LEU A 104 23.36 13.27 -41.06
C LEU A 104 24.53 12.61 -41.80
N PRO A 105 25.08 13.24 -42.85
CA PRO A 105 26.33 12.79 -43.43
C PRO A 105 27.48 12.91 -42.40
N PRO A 106 28.44 11.97 -42.38
CA PRO A 106 29.59 12.04 -41.49
C PRO A 106 30.56 13.15 -41.97
N THR A 107 30.47 14.33 -41.37
CA THR A 107 31.33 15.47 -41.72
C THR A 107 32.56 15.54 -40.81
N GLY A 108 33.75 15.24 -41.35
CA GLY A 108 35.04 15.44 -40.66
C GLY A 108 35.39 14.47 -39.52
N ALA A 109 34.56 13.45 -39.28
CA ALA A 109 34.78 12.47 -38.20
C ALA A 109 35.99 11.55 -38.48
N GLU A 110 36.08 11.01 -39.70
CA GLU A 110 37.17 10.11 -40.11
C GLU A 110 38.54 10.80 -40.11
N GLU A 111 38.61 12.07 -40.50
CA GLU A 111 39.85 12.87 -40.53
C GLU A 111 40.42 13.13 -39.13
N LEU A 112 39.55 13.18 -38.11
CA LEU A 112 39.92 13.44 -36.72
C LEU A 112 40.03 12.17 -35.87
N GLY A 113 39.80 10.99 -36.44
CA GLY A 113 39.84 9.71 -35.73
C GLY A 113 38.72 9.50 -34.72
N PHE A 114 37.60 10.22 -34.87
CA PHE A 114 36.41 10.06 -34.03
C PHE A 114 35.31 9.31 -34.79
N THR A 115 34.41 8.65 -34.05
CA THR A 115 33.14 8.22 -34.64
C THR A 115 32.25 9.44 -34.93
N PRO A 116 31.34 9.38 -35.94
CA PRO A 116 30.40 10.46 -36.20
C PRO A 116 29.60 10.86 -34.95
N GLU A 117 29.21 9.88 -34.13
CA GLU A 117 28.47 10.12 -32.90
C GLU A 117 29.29 10.90 -31.87
N GLU A 118 30.57 10.58 -31.69
CA GLU A 118 31.46 11.29 -30.74
C GLU A 118 31.70 12.74 -31.16
N LEU A 119 31.92 12.98 -32.45
CA LEU A 119 32.11 14.34 -32.97
C LEU A 119 30.83 15.18 -32.85
N ILE A 120 29.67 14.59 -33.17
CA ILE A 120 28.37 15.25 -32.98
C ILE A 120 28.14 15.54 -31.50
N GLU A 121 28.38 14.58 -30.61
CA GLU A 121 28.22 14.76 -29.16
C GLU A 121 29.08 15.91 -28.65
N ALA A 122 30.36 15.97 -29.06
CA ALA A 122 31.26 17.06 -28.69
C ALA A 122 30.69 18.42 -29.11
N LYS A 123 30.20 18.55 -30.35
CA LYS A 123 29.59 19.79 -30.87
C LYS A 123 28.32 20.18 -30.14
N LEU A 124 27.43 19.23 -29.85
CA LEU A 124 26.22 19.47 -29.07
C LEU A 124 26.52 19.99 -27.66
N ARG A 125 27.67 19.64 -27.08
CA ARG A 125 28.09 20.08 -25.74
C ARG A 125 28.73 21.48 -25.72
N ILE A 126 29.14 22.04 -26.86
CA ILE A 126 29.81 23.36 -26.92
C ILE A 126 28.87 24.49 -26.48
N GLY A 127 27.59 24.40 -26.82
CA GLY A 127 26.61 25.41 -26.43
C GLY A 127 25.23 25.16 -27.03
N LYS A 128 24.28 26.05 -26.70
CA LYS A 128 22.87 25.95 -27.14
C LYS A 128 22.66 25.97 -28.66
N LEU A 129 23.63 26.46 -29.43
CA LEU A 129 23.60 26.47 -30.89
C LEU A 129 24.16 25.18 -31.51
N GLY A 130 24.72 24.26 -30.71
CA GLY A 130 25.43 23.09 -31.21
C GLY A 130 24.61 22.23 -32.17
N LEU A 131 23.30 22.09 -31.95
CA LEU A 131 22.41 21.37 -32.86
C LEU A 131 22.25 22.08 -34.21
N VAL A 132 22.12 23.40 -34.17
CA VAL A 132 21.99 24.25 -35.36
C VAL A 132 23.30 24.27 -36.15
N ASP A 133 24.43 24.31 -35.47
CA ASP A 133 25.76 24.30 -36.08
C ASP A 133 26.03 22.94 -36.76
N VAL A 134 25.73 21.83 -36.06
CA VAL A 134 25.78 20.47 -36.64
C VAL A 134 24.91 20.36 -37.89
N TYR A 135 23.69 20.90 -37.86
CA TYR A 135 22.81 20.92 -39.04
C TYR A 135 23.41 21.71 -40.21
N ARG A 136 23.90 22.93 -39.96
CA ARG A 136 24.44 23.83 -41.01
C ARG A 136 25.72 23.28 -41.65
N GLU A 137 26.56 22.62 -40.87
CA GLU A 137 27.79 22.00 -41.37
C GLU A 137 27.51 20.73 -42.17
N ALA A 138 26.49 19.96 -41.78
CA ALA A 138 26.18 18.68 -42.41
C ALA A 138 25.32 18.83 -43.67
N LEU A 139 24.40 19.81 -43.69
CA LEU A 139 23.41 19.96 -44.76
C LEU A 139 23.53 21.33 -45.43
N SER A 140 24.00 21.34 -46.67
CA SER A 140 24.04 22.54 -47.51
C SER A 140 22.64 22.97 -47.95
N ARG A 141 22.45 24.26 -48.27
CA ARG A 141 21.15 24.80 -48.72
C ARG A 141 20.59 24.10 -49.96
N ASP A 142 21.48 23.57 -50.80
CA ASP A 142 21.17 22.88 -52.05
C ASP A 142 20.99 21.35 -51.88
N ASP A 143 21.04 20.82 -50.65
CA ASP A 143 20.76 19.39 -50.42
C ASP A 143 19.26 19.09 -50.67
N PRO A 144 18.92 18.20 -51.61
CA PRO A 144 17.53 17.82 -51.90
C PRO A 144 16.82 17.12 -50.72
N ARG A 145 17.55 16.64 -49.70
CA ARG A 145 17.01 16.06 -48.46
C ARG A 145 17.34 16.89 -47.23
N ARG A 146 17.21 18.21 -47.31
CA ARG A 146 17.56 19.10 -46.19
C ARG A 146 16.61 19.04 -44.99
N ASN A 147 15.39 18.51 -45.14
CA ASN A 147 14.43 18.48 -44.03
C ASN A 147 14.89 17.47 -42.96
N LEU A 148 15.30 17.97 -41.79
CA LEU A 148 15.69 17.16 -40.66
C LEU A 148 14.61 17.23 -39.59
N LEU A 149 14.04 16.07 -39.24
CA LEU A 149 13.08 15.92 -38.15
C LEU A 149 13.71 15.17 -36.99
N ILE A 150 13.68 15.76 -35.80
CA ILE A 150 14.10 15.14 -34.56
C ILE A 150 12.86 14.71 -33.77
N VAL A 151 12.68 13.41 -33.59
CA VAL A 151 11.59 12.84 -32.80
C VAL A 151 12.15 12.40 -31.45
N VAL A 152 11.74 13.09 -30.40
CA VAL A 152 12.02 12.74 -29.01
C VAL A 152 10.79 12.03 -28.43
N ASP A 153 10.82 10.70 -28.44
CA ASP A 153 9.74 9.89 -27.85
C ASP A 153 9.93 9.77 -26.33
N GLN A 154 8.82 9.80 -25.58
CA GLN A 154 8.80 9.78 -24.12
C GLN A 154 9.70 10.87 -23.50
N PHE A 155 9.48 12.12 -23.90
CA PHE A 155 10.23 13.28 -23.40
C PHE A 155 10.21 13.38 -21.87
N GLU A 156 9.17 12.85 -21.21
CA GLU A 156 9.10 12.78 -19.75
C GLU A 156 10.22 11.95 -19.09
N GLU A 157 10.93 11.11 -19.84
CA GLU A 157 12.12 10.41 -19.37
C GLU A 157 13.17 11.37 -18.79
N LEU A 158 13.27 12.61 -19.32
CA LEU A 158 14.17 13.63 -18.79
C LEU A 158 13.92 13.95 -17.31
N PHE A 159 12.67 13.88 -16.86
CA PHE A 159 12.31 14.14 -15.46
C PHE A 159 12.50 12.88 -14.60
N ARG A 160 12.23 11.70 -15.18
CA ARG A 160 12.33 10.40 -14.49
C ARG A 160 13.78 9.99 -14.22
N PHE A 161 14.70 10.23 -15.16
CA PHE A 161 16.09 9.75 -15.10
C PHE A 161 17.07 10.72 -14.41
N GLN A 162 16.67 11.95 -14.10
CA GLN A 162 17.53 12.91 -13.39
C GLN A 162 18.11 12.35 -12.08
N ALA A 163 17.34 11.54 -11.34
CA ALA A 163 17.79 10.90 -10.11
C ALA A 163 18.90 9.86 -10.33
N LEU A 164 18.88 9.16 -11.47
CA LEU A 164 19.86 8.12 -11.82
C LEU A 164 21.15 8.73 -12.38
N ALA A 165 21.05 9.81 -13.16
CA ALA A 165 22.21 10.52 -13.71
C ALA A 165 23.09 11.15 -12.60
N GLY A 166 22.48 11.63 -11.52
CA GLY A 166 23.21 12.25 -10.39
C GLY A 166 24.04 11.28 -9.54
N ALA A 167 23.66 10.00 -9.47
CA ALA A 167 24.33 8.99 -8.64
C ALA A 167 25.61 8.40 -9.30
N GLY A 168 25.69 8.38 -10.63
CA GLY A 168 26.86 7.88 -11.35
C GLY A 168 28.06 8.84 -11.38
N ALA A 169 27.82 10.14 -11.21
CA ALA A 169 28.88 11.16 -11.26
C ALA A 169 29.73 11.20 -9.98
N THR A 170 29.21 10.72 -8.85
CA THR A 170 29.92 10.72 -7.56
C THR A 170 30.81 9.49 -7.35
N SER A 171 30.58 8.38 -8.06
CA SER A 171 31.39 7.16 -7.89
C SER A 171 32.62 7.08 -8.79
N SER A 172 32.69 7.86 -9.88
CA SER A 172 33.83 7.82 -10.82
C SER A 172 34.96 8.81 -10.50
N ALA A 173 34.78 9.69 -9.50
CA ALA A 173 35.74 10.75 -9.20
C ALA A 173 36.80 10.38 -8.13
N THR A 174 36.75 9.19 -7.51
CA THR A 174 37.64 8.86 -6.37
C THR A 174 38.59 7.67 -6.59
N SER A 175 38.61 7.03 -7.77
CA SER A 175 39.60 5.96 -8.01
C SER A 175 39.93 5.77 -9.49
N ALA A 176 40.66 6.70 -10.11
CA ALA A 176 41.59 6.41 -11.23
C ALA A 176 42.18 7.70 -11.84
N CYS A 177 43.04 8.43 -11.10
CA CYS A 177 43.99 9.37 -11.73
C CYS A 177 45.25 9.47 -10.86
N ALA A 178 46.06 8.41 -10.87
CA ALA A 178 47.45 8.48 -10.46
C ALA A 178 48.29 7.79 -11.54
N SER A 179 48.51 8.48 -12.66
CA SER A 179 49.75 8.46 -13.44
C SER A 179 49.56 9.12 -14.82
N THR A 180 50.28 10.23 -15.00
CA THR A 180 50.94 10.65 -16.25
C THR A 180 50.08 11.02 -17.47
N SER A 181 49.82 12.32 -17.66
CA SER A 181 50.03 12.98 -18.97
C SER A 181 49.84 14.51 -18.90
N VAL A 182 50.96 15.21 -19.14
CA VAL A 182 51.16 16.49 -19.86
C VAL A 182 50.08 17.58 -19.75
N SER A 183 50.43 18.62 -19.00
CA SER A 183 49.76 19.92 -18.97
C SER A 183 49.97 20.70 -20.28
N VAL A 184 48.88 21.02 -20.99
CA VAL A 184 48.84 22.15 -21.93
C VAL A 184 47.95 23.23 -21.32
N SER A 185 48.60 24.30 -20.86
CA SER A 185 47.96 25.50 -20.35
C SER A 185 47.56 26.42 -21.51
N VAL A 186 46.27 26.62 -21.73
CA VAL A 186 45.76 27.77 -22.47
C VAL A 186 45.11 28.72 -21.47
N SER A 187 45.81 29.83 -21.25
CA SER A 187 45.39 30.95 -20.41
C SER A 187 44.36 31.79 -21.16
N ALA A 188 43.13 31.84 -20.67
CA ALA A 188 42.16 32.87 -21.04
C ALA A 188 41.57 33.47 -19.77
N SER A 189 42.15 34.60 -19.38
CA SER A 189 41.71 35.45 -18.27
C SER A 189 40.52 36.31 -18.70
N ALA A 190 39.37 36.16 -18.04
CA ALA A 190 38.36 37.20 -17.96
C ALA A 190 37.70 37.16 -16.58
N SER A 191 37.72 38.32 -15.94
CA SER A 191 37.40 38.62 -14.54
C SER A 191 35.99 38.20 -14.10
N ALA A 192 35.91 37.34 -13.09
CA ALA A 192 34.69 37.03 -12.36
C ALA A 192 34.42 38.11 -11.29
N SER A 193 33.39 38.93 -11.54
CA SER A 193 32.70 39.69 -10.50
C SER A 193 31.72 38.77 -9.78
N ALA A 194 31.64 38.92 -8.47
CA ALA A 194 30.91 38.05 -7.55
C ALA A 194 29.43 37.87 -7.92
N ALA A 195 29.07 36.66 -8.36
CA ALA A 195 27.71 36.15 -8.37
C ALA A 195 27.72 34.71 -7.81
N MET A 196 26.70 34.40 -7.02
CA MET A 196 26.38 33.13 -6.35
C MET A 196 26.81 31.87 -7.14
N PRO A 197 27.19 30.76 -6.47
CA PRO A 197 27.63 29.54 -7.15
C PRO A 197 26.45 28.90 -7.90
N GLY A 198 26.25 29.30 -9.15
CA GLY A 198 25.35 28.68 -10.10
C GLY A 198 25.90 27.31 -10.48
N ARG A 199 25.25 26.26 -10.02
CA ARG A 199 25.41 24.88 -10.50
C ARG A 199 25.38 24.90 -12.03
N ALA A 200 26.36 24.28 -12.70
CA ALA A 200 26.30 24.08 -14.15
C ALA A 200 24.91 23.52 -14.53
N PRO A 201 24.26 24.03 -15.59
CA PRO A 201 22.95 23.53 -15.99
C PRO A 201 23.05 22.00 -16.17
N GLY A 202 22.15 21.26 -15.53
CA GLY A 202 22.12 19.82 -15.65
C GLY A 202 22.00 19.40 -17.11
N GLU A 203 22.48 18.20 -17.46
CA GLU A 203 22.51 17.69 -18.84
C GLU A 203 21.15 17.78 -19.54
N GLY A 204 20.04 17.60 -18.80
CA GLY A 204 18.69 17.80 -19.30
C GLY A 204 18.38 19.24 -19.71
N THR A 205 18.85 20.25 -18.97
CA THR A 205 18.68 21.67 -19.34
C THR A 205 19.44 22.01 -20.61
N ALA A 206 20.67 21.51 -20.75
CA ALA A 206 21.45 21.69 -21.98
C ALA A 206 20.75 21.04 -23.19
N PHE A 207 20.22 19.83 -23.01
CA PHE A 207 19.43 19.13 -24.03
C PHE A 207 18.18 19.92 -24.46
N VAL A 208 17.39 20.42 -23.50
CA VAL A 208 16.19 21.22 -23.82
C VAL A 208 16.56 22.53 -24.52
N ASN A 209 17.64 23.19 -24.11
CA ASN A 209 18.11 24.41 -24.78
C ASN A 209 18.46 24.16 -26.26
N LEU A 210 19.06 23.02 -26.59
CA LEU A 210 19.35 22.66 -27.99
C LEU A 210 18.07 22.54 -28.82
N LEU A 211 17.03 21.86 -28.28
CA LEU A 211 15.76 21.68 -28.97
C LEU A 211 14.97 22.98 -29.10
N SER A 212 14.90 23.78 -28.04
CA SER A 212 14.16 25.05 -28.04
C SER A 212 14.78 26.08 -28.97
N GLU A 213 16.10 26.03 -29.20
CA GLU A 213 16.78 26.95 -30.13
C GLU A 213 16.33 26.75 -31.58
N VAL A 214 15.86 25.56 -31.96
CA VAL A 214 15.32 25.27 -33.29
C VAL A 214 14.18 26.21 -33.67
N THR A 215 13.30 26.53 -32.72
CA THR A 215 12.12 27.39 -32.97
C THR A 215 12.47 28.83 -33.31
N LYS A 216 13.72 29.25 -33.06
CA LYS A 216 14.21 30.61 -33.38
C LYS A 216 14.80 30.71 -34.77
N HIS A 217 14.89 29.59 -35.49
CA HIS A 217 15.49 29.50 -36.82
C HIS A 217 14.50 28.94 -37.86
N PRO A 218 13.34 29.61 -38.10
CA PRO A 218 12.34 29.14 -39.06
C PRO A 218 12.86 29.11 -40.51
N GLU A 219 13.97 29.79 -40.80
CA GLU A 219 14.65 29.74 -42.09
C GLU A 219 15.35 28.39 -42.36
N LEU A 220 15.53 27.57 -41.32
CA LEU A 220 16.13 26.24 -41.43
C LEU A 220 15.03 25.18 -41.53
N ALA A 221 15.26 24.17 -42.36
CA ALA A 221 14.39 23.00 -42.47
C ALA A 221 14.66 21.99 -41.34
N LEU A 222 14.70 22.50 -40.10
CA LEU A 222 14.96 21.74 -38.89
C LEU A 222 13.70 21.73 -38.02
N TYR A 223 13.24 20.53 -37.69
CA TYR A 223 11.95 20.30 -37.04
C TYR A 223 12.12 19.42 -35.80
N VAL A 224 11.32 19.67 -34.77
CA VAL A 224 11.32 18.88 -33.53
C VAL A 224 9.91 18.40 -33.21
N VAL A 225 9.77 17.11 -32.96
CA VAL A 225 8.55 16.50 -32.42
C VAL A 225 8.90 15.88 -31.07
N VAL A 226 8.16 16.22 -30.03
CA VAL A 226 8.27 15.58 -28.71
C VAL A 226 6.97 14.86 -28.39
N THR A 227 7.04 13.63 -27.89
CA THR A 227 5.88 12.96 -27.30
C THR A 227 6.00 13.02 -25.78
N MET A 228 4.92 13.38 -25.09
CA MET A 228 4.91 13.30 -23.63
C MET A 228 3.52 13.07 -23.05
N ARG A 229 3.48 12.65 -21.80
CA ARG A 229 2.21 12.63 -21.07
C ARG A 229 1.81 14.03 -20.58
N SER A 230 0.50 14.27 -20.52
CA SER A 230 -0.06 15.56 -20.11
C SER A 230 0.26 15.96 -18.67
N ASP A 231 0.52 15.00 -17.78
CA ASP A 231 0.86 15.25 -16.39
C ASP A 231 2.28 15.78 -16.17
N PHE A 232 3.15 15.73 -17.18
CA PHE A 232 4.50 16.29 -17.15
C PHE A 232 4.59 17.70 -17.76
N LEU A 233 3.46 18.28 -18.20
CA LEU A 233 3.44 19.66 -18.69
C LEU A 233 3.88 20.67 -17.61
N GLY A 234 3.54 20.40 -16.35
CA GLY A 234 3.97 21.23 -15.22
C GLY A 234 5.50 21.24 -15.04
N ASP A 235 6.15 20.08 -15.22
CA ASP A 235 7.60 19.95 -15.11
C ASP A 235 8.34 20.70 -16.23
N CYS A 236 7.68 20.92 -17.39
CA CYS A 236 8.27 21.69 -18.50
C CYS A 236 8.47 23.17 -18.17
N ALA A 237 7.75 23.72 -17.19
CA ALA A 237 7.87 25.12 -16.77
C ALA A 237 9.24 25.47 -16.18
N GLN A 238 10.04 24.47 -15.77
CA GLN A 238 11.38 24.68 -15.24
C GLN A 238 12.42 25.06 -16.32
N PHE A 239 12.08 24.90 -17.60
CA PHE A 239 12.99 25.16 -18.71
C PHE A 239 12.61 26.45 -19.45
N PHE A 240 13.60 27.28 -19.75
CA PHE A 240 13.37 28.53 -20.48
C PHE A 240 13.07 28.28 -21.97
N GLY A 241 12.03 28.89 -22.52
CA GLY A 241 11.65 28.81 -23.94
C GLY A 241 10.88 27.55 -24.34
N LEU A 242 10.90 26.49 -23.53
CA LEU A 242 10.15 25.27 -23.78
C LEU A 242 8.62 25.47 -23.60
N PRO A 243 8.13 26.15 -22.54
CA PRO A 243 6.69 26.41 -22.40
C PRO A 243 6.11 27.19 -23.56
N GLU A 244 6.83 28.19 -24.08
CA GLU A 244 6.43 28.99 -25.23
C GLU A 244 6.35 28.13 -26.49
N ALA A 245 7.36 27.29 -26.74
CA ALA A 245 7.36 26.35 -27.86
C ALA A 245 6.21 25.33 -27.77
N ILE A 246 5.95 24.79 -26.57
CA ILE A 246 4.81 23.90 -26.32
C ILE A 246 3.49 24.64 -26.59
N ASN A 247 3.29 25.84 -26.04
CA ASN A 247 2.05 26.58 -26.24
C ASN A 247 1.76 26.88 -27.73
N ALA A 248 2.79 27.19 -28.50
CA ALA A 248 2.67 27.37 -29.95
C ALA A 248 2.36 26.05 -30.68
N GLY A 249 3.08 24.98 -30.32
CA GLY A 249 3.15 23.72 -31.05
C GLY A 249 2.42 22.53 -30.42
N GLN A 250 1.55 22.71 -29.42
CA GLN A 250 0.94 21.58 -28.72
C GLN A 250 -0.18 20.94 -29.53
N TYR A 251 -0.15 19.62 -29.61
CA TYR A 251 -1.26 18.79 -30.07
C TYR A 251 -1.69 17.83 -28.95
N LEU A 252 -2.86 18.09 -28.36
CA LEU A 252 -3.45 17.20 -27.37
C LEU A 252 -4.20 16.07 -28.08
N VAL A 253 -3.68 14.84 -27.97
CA VAL A 253 -4.24 13.67 -28.66
C VAL A 253 -5.66 13.40 -28.15
N PRO A 254 -6.69 13.53 -29.01
CA PRO A 254 -8.06 13.29 -28.61
C PRO A 254 -8.31 11.78 -28.47
N ARG A 255 -9.38 11.45 -27.76
CA ARG A 255 -9.90 10.08 -27.73
C ARG A 255 -10.39 9.68 -29.11
N LEU A 256 -10.25 8.40 -29.45
CA LEU A 256 -10.86 7.86 -30.65
C LEU A 256 -12.39 7.95 -30.53
N THR A 257 -13.03 8.46 -31.57
CA THR A 257 -14.48 8.39 -31.74
C THR A 257 -14.94 6.94 -31.88
N ARG A 258 -16.25 6.70 -31.79
CA ARG A 258 -16.79 5.33 -31.89
C ARG A 258 -16.48 4.69 -33.25
N ASP A 259 -16.46 5.47 -34.32
CA ASP A 259 -16.19 4.97 -35.67
C ASP A 259 -14.69 4.80 -35.91
N GLU A 260 -13.87 5.73 -35.41
CA GLU A 260 -12.41 5.56 -35.41
C GLU A 260 -11.98 4.32 -34.61
N ARG A 261 -12.62 4.01 -33.47
CA ARG A 261 -12.39 2.76 -32.72
C ARG A 261 -12.73 1.52 -33.55
N ARG A 262 -13.87 1.54 -34.26
CA ARG A 262 -14.25 0.41 -35.13
C ARG A 262 -13.23 0.20 -36.23
N ALA A 263 -12.82 1.28 -36.91
CA ALA A 263 -11.79 1.23 -37.94
C ALA A 263 -10.46 0.68 -37.39
N ALA A 264 -10.01 1.16 -36.24
CA ALA A 264 -8.78 0.70 -35.57
C ALA A 264 -8.83 -0.77 -35.15
N ILE A 265 -10.02 -1.31 -34.83
CA ILE A 265 -10.20 -2.71 -34.48
C ILE A 265 -10.31 -3.56 -35.75
N GLU A 266 -11.20 -3.24 -36.66
CA GLU A 266 -11.56 -4.10 -37.80
C GLU A 266 -10.58 -3.99 -38.97
N GLY A 267 -10.08 -2.79 -39.28
CA GLY A 267 -9.19 -2.53 -40.42
C GLY A 267 -7.96 -3.43 -40.48
N PRO A 268 -7.18 -3.55 -39.38
CA PRO A 268 -5.97 -4.37 -39.39
C PRO A 268 -6.27 -5.87 -39.61
N ALA A 269 -7.35 -6.40 -39.03
CA ALA A 269 -7.79 -7.77 -39.26
C ALA A 269 -8.22 -8.00 -40.71
N HIS A 270 -8.96 -7.05 -41.28
CA HIS A 270 -9.44 -7.12 -42.66
C HIS A 270 -8.28 -7.18 -43.66
N LEU A 271 -7.22 -6.37 -43.47
CA LEU A 271 -6.02 -6.41 -44.32
C LEU A 271 -5.29 -7.75 -44.31
N ARG A 272 -5.35 -8.48 -43.18
CA ARG A 272 -4.80 -9.83 -43.06
C ARG A 272 -5.78 -10.92 -43.53
N GLY A 273 -6.94 -10.51 -44.07
CA GLY A 273 -7.98 -11.37 -44.61
C GLY A 273 -8.74 -12.15 -43.53
N ALA A 274 -8.88 -11.58 -42.34
CA ALA A 274 -9.74 -12.06 -41.27
C ALA A 274 -10.94 -11.12 -41.09
N ALA A 275 -12.10 -11.67 -40.75
CA ALA A 275 -13.28 -10.90 -40.38
C ALA A 275 -13.48 -10.96 -38.86
N ILE A 276 -14.02 -9.91 -38.26
CA ILE A 276 -14.42 -9.90 -36.86
C ILE A 276 -15.94 -10.00 -36.80
N ASP A 277 -16.47 -10.88 -35.95
CA ASP A 277 -17.91 -11.00 -35.75
C ASP A 277 -18.50 -9.64 -35.28
N PRO A 278 -19.60 -9.13 -35.87
CA PRO A 278 -20.18 -7.83 -35.51
C PRO A 278 -20.59 -7.70 -34.02
N VAL A 279 -20.97 -8.81 -33.39
CA VAL A 279 -21.28 -8.86 -31.95
C VAL A 279 -20.01 -8.65 -31.14
N LEU A 280 -18.92 -9.32 -31.52
CA LEU A 280 -17.60 -9.11 -30.89
C LEU A 280 -17.10 -7.67 -31.10
N LEU A 281 -17.21 -7.13 -32.31
CA LEU A 281 -16.80 -5.75 -32.58
C LEU A 281 -17.55 -4.75 -31.68
N THR A 282 -18.88 -4.92 -31.57
CA THR A 282 -19.70 -4.09 -30.68
C THR A 282 -19.29 -4.23 -29.23
N ARG A 283 -18.98 -5.45 -28.79
CA ARG A 283 -18.48 -5.74 -27.44
C ARG A 283 -17.14 -5.05 -27.17
N LEU A 284 -16.15 -5.18 -28.06
CA LEU A 284 -14.82 -4.57 -27.93
C LEU A 284 -14.90 -3.03 -27.84
N VAL A 285 -15.74 -2.41 -28.69
CA VAL A 285 -15.95 -0.96 -28.68
C VAL A 285 -16.58 -0.49 -27.38
N ASN A 286 -17.50 -1.29 -26.81
CA ASN A 286 -18.14 -1.00 -25.53
C ASN A 286 -17.20 -1.23 -24.34
N ASP A 287 -16.41 -2.31 -24.35
CA ASP A 287 -15.47 -2.67 -23.27
C ASP A 287 -14.32 -1.67 -23.13
N LEU A 288 -13.93 -1.00 -24.22
CA LEU A 288 -12.98 0.12 -24.17
C LEU A 288 -13.51 1.32 -23.36
N GLY A 289 -14.85 1.47 -23.25
CA GLY A 289 -15.48 2.50 -22.44
C GLY A 289 -15.01 3.94 -22.73
N ASP A 290 -15.00 4.77 -21.69
CA ASP A 290 -14.57 6.17 -21.75
C ASP A 290 -13.23 6.41 -21.03
N ASP A 291 -12.42 5.38 -20.83
CA ASP A 291 -11.11 5.52 -20.21
C ASP A 291 -10.03 5.66 -21.31
N PRO A 292 -9.30 6.79 -21.38
CA PRO A 292 -8.34 7.05 -22.46
C PRO A 292 -7.10 6.15 -22.39
N ASP A 293 -6.86 5.49 -21.26
CA ASP A 293 -5.67 4.67 -21.04
C ASP A 293 -5.84 3.20 -21.50
N GLN A 294 -7.04 2.83 -21.97
CA GLN A 294 -7.39 1.46 -22.30
C GLN A 294 -6.97 1.01 -23.70
N LEU A 295 -6.50 1.89 -24.59
CA LEU A 295 -6.09 1.48 -25.95
C LEU A 295 -4.93 0.47 -25.91
N SER A 296 -3.98 0.66 -25.00
CA SER A 296 -2.90 -0.32 -24.77
C SER A 296 -3.43 -1.71 -24.36
N ILE A 297 -4.48 -1.74 -23.54
CA ILE A 297 -5.11 -2.98 -23.06
C ILE A 297 -5.91 -3.63 -24.19
N LEU A 298 -6.64 -2.83 -24.98
CA LEU A 298 -7.35 -3.29 -26.17
C LEU A 298 -6.38 -3.90 -27.18
N GLN A 299 -5.28 -3.22 -27.50
CA GLN A 299 -4.27 -3.70 -28.44
C GLN A 299 -3.67 -5.03 -27.98
N HIS A 300 -3.40 -5.17 -26.67
CA HIS A 300 -2.94 -6.43 -26.10
C HIS A 300 -4.02 -7.54 -26.17
N ALA A 301 -5.27 -7.22 -25.83
CA ALA A 301 -6.37 -8.17 -25.91
C ALA A 301 -6.61 -8.66 -27.34
N LEU A 302 -6.57 -7.76 -28.33
CA LEU A 302 -6.68 -8.08 -29.75
C LEU A 302 -5.51 -8.95 -30.22
N HIS A 303 -4.28 -8.64 -29.81
CA HIS A 303 -3.12 -9.48 -30.09
C HIS A 303 -3.31 -10.91 -29.61
N ARG A 304 -3.79 -11.10 -28.37
CA ARG A 304 -4.05 -12.44 -27.80
C ARG A 304 -5.24 -13.14 -28.45
N THR A 305 -6.32 -12.40 -28.71
CA THR A 305 -7.52 -12.93 -29.39
C THR A 305 -7.14 -13.45 -30.78
N TRP A 306 -6.33 -12.68 -31.52
CA TRP A 306 -5.78 -13.10 -32.81
C TRP A 306 -4.91 -14.35 -32.69
N ALA A 307 -3.98 -14.38 -31.72
CA ALA A 307 -3.11 -15.54 -31.52
C ALA A 307 -3.90 -16.82 -31.23
N HIS A 308 -4.94 -16.73 -30.41
CA HIS A 308 -5.85 -17.84 -30.11
C HIS A 308 -6.60 -18.30 -31.37
N TRP A 309 -7.24 -17.37 -32.08
CA TRP A 309 -7.98 -17.65 -33.32
C TRP A 309 -7.08 -18.25 -34.42
N ALA A 310 -5.86 -17.73 -34.59
CA ALA A 310 -4.90 -18.20 -35.58
C ALA A 310 -4.41 -19.62 -35.27
N ALA A 311 -4.18 -19.95 -33.99
CA ALA A 311 -3.80 -21.31 -33.58
C ALA A 311 -4.92 -22.33 -33.81
N ALA A 312 -6.18 -21.96 -33.52
CA ALA A 312 -7.34 -22.81 -33.77
C ALA A 312 -7.55 -23.06 -35.29
N SER A 313 -7.33 -22.03 -36.11
CA SER A 313 -7.48 -22.10 -37.57
C SER A 313 -6.46 -23.00 -38.27
N GLN A 314 -5.29 -23.23 -37.67
CA GLN A 314 -4.24 -24.11 -38.22
C GLN A 314 -4.51 -25.61 -37.98
N SER A 315 -5.43 -25.96 -37.07
CA SER A 315 -5.68 -27.34 -36.63
C SER A 315 -6.66 -28.13 -37.52
N GLY A 316 -7.15 -27.53 -38.61
CA GLY A 316 -7.86 -28.22 -39.70
C GLY A 316 -9.38 -28.11 -39.67
N VAL A 317 -9.94 -27.85 -40.87
CA VAL A 317 -11.36 -27.90 -41.27
C VAL A 317 -12.22 -26.67 -40.93
N ALA A 318 -12.04 -25.58 -41.67
CA ALA A 318 -13.12 -24.73 -42.22
C ALA A 318 -12.50 -23.48 -42.88
N ALA A 319 -13.20 -22.90 -43.86
CA ALA A 319 -12.92 -21.54 -44.34
C ALA A 319 -12.75 -20.59 -43.14
N ARG A 320 -11.80 -19.63 -43.22
CA ARG A 320 -11.47 -18.66 -42.16
C ARG A 320 -12.73 -18.13 -41.46
N ALA A 321 -13.12 -18.77 -40.37
CA ALA A 321 -14.26 -18.33 -39.58
C ALA A 321 -13.94 -16.94 -39.02
N PRO A 322 -14.93 -16.06 -38.86
CA PRO A 322 -14.69 -14.77 -38.23
C PRO A 322 -14.15 -14.97 -36.81
N ILE A 323 -13.35 -14.02 -36.33
CA ILE A 323 -12.93 -13.96 -34.94
C ILE A 323 -14.19 -13.77 -34.09
N THR A 324 -14.41 -14.65 -33.12
CA THR A 324 -15.68 -14.73 -32.38
C THR A 324 -15.54 -14.30 -30.92
N MET A 325 -16.69 -14.11 -30.25
CA MET A 325 -16.73 -13.92 -28.79
C MET A 325 -16.00 -15.01 -28.01
N ALA A 326 -16.02 -16.27 -28.49
CA ALA A 326 -15.32 -17.37 -27.81
C ALA A 326 -13.80 -17.17 -27.78
N ASP A 327 -13.21 -16.59 -28.83
CA ASP A 327 -11.77 -16.27 -28.88
C ASP A 327 -11.41 -15.13 -27.92
N TYR A 328 -12.32 -14.18 -27.74
CA TYR A 328 -12.13 -13.05 -26.82
C TYR A 328 -12.35 -13.44 -25.35
N ASP A 329 -13.28 -14.34 -25.09
CA ASP A 329 -13.56 -14.87 -23.76
C ASP A 329 -12.45 -15.83 -23.29
N SER A 330 -11.82 -16.59 -24.20
CA SER A 330 -10.73 -17.53 -23.86
C SER A 330 -9.50 -16.83 -23.30
N ILE A 331 -9.25 -15.59 -23.74
CA ILE A 331 -8.18 -14.73 -23.25
C ILE A 331 -8.61 -13.89 -22.04
N GLY A 332 -9.82 -14.13 -21.48
CA GLY A 332 -10.32 -13.43 -20.30
C GLY A 332 -10.84 -12.02 -20.57
N THR A 333 -11.19 -11.69 -21.82
CA THR A 333 -11.61 -10.35 -22.29
C THR A 333 -10.57 -9.25 -22.01
N MET A 334 -10.86 -7.99 -22.35
CA MET A 334 -9.97 -6.87 -22.03
C MET A 334 -9.65 -6.76 -20.53
N GLY A 335 -10.59 -7.10 -19.66
CA GLY A 335 -10.41 -7.00 -18.20
C GLY A 335 -9.39 -8.00 -17.65
N GLY A 336 -9.27 -9.19 -18.26
CA GLY A 336 -8.43 -10.28 -17.77
C GLY A 336 -7.19 -10.58 -18.60
N ALA A 337 -7.17 -10.21 -19.89
CA ALA A 337 -6.14 -10.65 -20.85
C ALA A 337 -4.71 -10.34 -20.41
N LEU A 338 -4.48 -9.10 -19.99
CA LEU A 338 -3.14 -8.67 -19.58
C LEU A 338 -2.70 -9.35 -18.27
N ASN A 339 -3.61 -9.49 -17.30
CA ASN A 339 -3.32 -10.18 -16.04
C ASN A 339 -3.03 -11.67 -16.28
N GLN A 340 -3.84 -12.35 -17.10
CA GLN A 340 -3.66 -13.76 -17.40
C GLN A 340 -2.31 -13.99 -18.11
N HIS A 341 -1.96 -13.15 -19.09
CA HIS A 341 -0.69 -13.29 -19.80
C HIS A 341 0.53 -13.01 -18.91
N ALA A 342 0.41 -12.08 -17.96
CA ALA A 342 1.44 -11.85 -16.96
C ALA A 342 1.59 -13.04 -16.00
N GLU A 343 0.48 -13.67 -15.58
CA GLU A 343 0.51 -14.90 -14.77
C GLU A 343 1.06 -16.10 -15.56
N GLU A 344 0.79 -16.21 -16.86
CA GLU A 344 1.41 -17.21 -17.74
C GLU A 344 2.92 -17.00 -17.84
N ALA A 345 3.37 -15.75 -17.97
CA ALA A 345 4.79 -15.41 -17.98
C ALA A 345 5.48 -15.78 -16.67
N TYR A 346 4.87 -15.41 -15.54
CA TYR A 346 5.36 -15.80 -14.22
C TYR A 346 5.33 -17.32 -14.00
N GLY A 347 4.28 -18.00 -14.45
CA GLY A 347 4.09 -19.44 -14.35
C GLY A 347 5.10 -20.23 -15.18
N SER A 348 5.55 -19.68 -16.32
CA SER A 348 6.58 -20.27 -17.17
C SER A 348 7.97 -20.34 -16.53
N LEU A 349 8.21 -19.55 -15.47
CA LEU A 349 9.46 -19.62 -14.71
C LEU A 349 9.48 -20.86 -13.81
N PRO A 350 10.64 -21.54 -13.68
CA PRO A 350 10.82 -22.64 -12.74
C PRO A 350 10.50 -22.24 -11.30
N GLU A 351 9.94 -23.17 -10.52
CA GLU A 351 9.63 -22.93 -9.12
C GLU A 351 10.90 -22.69 -8.29
N GLY A 352 10.78 -21.92 -7.20
CA GLY A 352 11.90 -21.56 -6.34
C GLY A 352 12.51 -20.22 -6.71
N ARG A 353 13.82 -20.18 -6.96
CA ARG A 353 14.59 -18.94 -7.05
C ARG A 353 14.21 -18.03 -8.24
N PRO A 354 13.97 -18.53 -9.47
CA PRO A 354 13.57 -17.66 -10.59
C PRO A 354 12.27 -16.88 -10.33
N ARG A 355 11.26 -17.51 -9.73
CA ARG A 355 10.00 -16.85 -9.33
C ARG A 355 10.19 -15.82 -8.22
N GLN A 356 11.11 -16.05 -7.27
CA GLN A 356 11.48 -15.07 -6.25
C GLN A 356 12.22 -13.87 -6.87
N LEU A 357 13.13 -14.11 -7.82
CA LEU A 357 13.82 -13.05 -8.55
C LEU A 357 12.85 -12.21 -9.39
N ALA A 358 11.83 -12.82 -9.99
CA ALA A 358 10.78 -12.10 -10.70
C ALA A 358 10.01 -11.15 -9.77
N GLU A 359 9.57 -11.62 -8.60
CA GLU A 359 8.91 -10.77 -7.60
C GLU A 359 9.80 -9.59 -7.20
N LEU A 360 11.04 -9.87 -6.83
CA LEU A 360 11.97 -8.83 -6.36
C LEU A 360 12.36 -7.86 -7.49
N LEU A 361 12.51 -8.34 -8.73
CA LEU A 361 12.74 -7.51 -9.91
C LEU A 361 11.61 -6.51 -10.09
N PHE A 362 10.36 -6.99 -10.09
CA PHE A 362 9.19 -6.14 -10.28
C PHE A 362 8.98 -5.15 -9.12
N LYS A 363 9.24 -5.56 -7.87
CA LYS A 363 9.31 -4.65 -6.72
C LYS A 363 10.40 -3.58 -6.92
N ALA A 364 11.53 -3.95 -7.52
CA ALA A 364 12.64 -3.03 -7.69
C ALA A 364 12.43 -1.98 -8.79
N ILE A 365 11.68 -2.33 -9.84
CA ILE A 365 11.39 -1.43 -10.97
C ILE A 365 10.04 -0.71 -10.88
N THR A 366 9.33 -0.87 -9.76
CA THR A 366 8.03 -0.24 -9.51
C THR A 366 8.13 0.66 -8.29
N ASP A 367 7.61 1.89 -8.37
CA ASP A 367 7.57 2.81 -7.23
C ASP A 367 6.16 3.38 -7.02
N ARG A 368 5.53 3.05 -5.90
CA ARG A 368 4.33 3.74 -5.41
C ARG A 368 4.73 4.74 -4.32
N GLY A 369 5.57 5.72 -4.71
CA GLY A 369 6.13 6.72 -3.82
C GLY A 369 5.08 7.60 -3.10
N THR A 370 5.51 8.72 -2.52
CA THR A 370 4.61 9.74 -1.94
C THR A 370 3.71 10.44 -2.97
N ASP A 371 3.94 10.14 -4.23
CA ASP A 371 3.20 10.64 -5.36
C ASP A 371 2.14 9.60 -5.74
N ALA A 372 0.87 9.99 -5.68
CA ALA A 372 -0.28 9.13 -5.96
C ALA A 372 -0.28 8.54 -7.39
N ARG A 373 0.67 8.97 -8.23
CA ARG A 373 0.81 8.65 -9.64
C ARG A 373 1.37 7.25 -9.95
N GLY A 374 1.92 6.52 -8.97
CA GLY A 374 2.48 5.17 -9.18
C GLY A 374 3.50 5.15 -10.31
N VAL A 375 4.72 5.61 -10.04
CA VAL A 375 5.74 5.87 -11.05
C VAL A 375 6.58 4.62 -11.30
N ARG A 376 6.88 4.34 -12.58
CA ARG A 376 7.90 3.35 -12.93
C ARG A 376 9.25 3.74 -12.34
N ARG A 377 10.06 2.76 -11.97
CA ARG A 377 11.44 2.98 -11.50
C ARG A 377 12.43 2.26 -12.42
N PRO A 378 12.77 2.86 -13.57
CA PRO A 378 13.80 2.32 -14.44
C PRO A 378 15.08 2.06 -13.63
N THR A 379 15.65 0.86 -13.72
CA THR A 379 16.81 0.48 -12.91
C THR A 379 17.85 -0.25 -13.74
N ARG A 380 19.13 0.08 -13.54
CA ARG A 380 20.25 -0.59 -14.22
C ARG A 380 20.39 -2.04 -13.77
N VAL A 381 20.83 -2.91 -14.67
CA VAL A 381 21.07 -4.33 -14.39
C VAL A 381 22.08 -4.53 -13.27
N ASP A 382 23.16 -3.74 -13.21
CA ASP A 382 24.14 -3.79 -12.12
C ASP A 382 23.51 -3.53 -10.74
N THR A 383 22.67 -2.51 -10.67
CA THR A 383 21.95 -2.08 -9.47
C THR A 383 20.91 -3.11 -9.08
N LEU A 384 20.18 -3.67 -10.05
CA LEU A 384 19.26 -4.79 -9.82
C LEU A 384 20.02 -5.99 -9.24
N CYS A 385 21.15 -6.39 -9.83
CA CYS A 385 21.95 -7.50 -9.33
C CYS A 385 22.39 -7.28 -7.86
N ALA A 386 22.81 -6.06 -7.52
CA ALA A 386 23.20 -5.69 -6.17
C ALA A 386 22.03 -5.68 -5.17
N VAL A 387 20.84 -5.23 -5.58
CA VAL A 387 19.63 -5.22 -4.74
C VAL A 387 19.10 -6.63 -4.51
N LEU A 388 19.06 -7.43 -5.57
CA LEU A 388 18.50 -8.79 -5.59
C LEU A 388 19.46 -9.85 -5.03
N GLY A 389 20.73 -9.51 -4.87
CA GLY A 389 21.78 -10.46 -4.47
C GLY A 389 21.95 -11.57 -5.51
N THR A 390 22.03 -11.22 -6.78
CA THR A 390 22.10 -12.16 -7.93
C THR A 390 23.15 -11.72 -8.94
N SER A 391 23.41 -12.56 -9.94
CA SER A 391 24.29 -12.25 -11.08
C SER A 391 23.48 -11.92 -12.33
N VAL A 392 24.11 -11.25 -13.30
CA VAL A 392 23.48 -10.97 -14.61
C VAL A 392 22.99 -12.27 -15.27
N GLN A 393 23.78 -13.34 -15.18
CA GLN A 393 23.48 -14.65 -15.78
C GLN A 393 22.23 -15.31 -15.17
N GLU A 394 21.98 -15.12 -13.89
CA GLU A 394 20.81 -15.67 -13.20
C GLU A 394 19.57 -14.78 -13.43
N LEU A 395 19.75 -13.46 -13.57
CA LEU A 395 18.67 -12.50 -13.83
C LEU A 395 18.20 -12.52 -15.29
N THR A 396 19.09 -12.73 -16.27
CA THR A 396 18.77 -12.67 -17.70
C THR A 396 17.58 -13.57 -18.07
N PRO A 397 17.55 -14.88 -17.74
CA PRO A 397 16.41 -15.75 -18.10
C PRO A 397 15.08 -15.26 -17.54
N VAL A 398 15.09 -14.64 -16.35
CA VAL A 398 13.89 -14.06 -15.74
C VAL A 398 13.41 -12.86 -16.57
N VAL A 399 14.31 -11.94 -16.91
CA VAL A 399 13.98 -10.77 -17.74
C VAL A 399 13.51 -11.20 -19.14
N GLU A 400 14.18 -12.17 -19.76
CA GLU A 400 13.82 -12.74 -21.07
C GLU A 400 12.37 -13.25 -21.09
N ALA A 401 11.95 -13.97 -20.04
CA ALA A 401 10.59 -14.49 -19.94
C ALA A 401 9.50 -13.40 -20.00
N PHE A 402 9.80 -12.17 -19.52
CA PHE A 402 8.85 -11.05 -19.56
C PHE A 402 9.03 -10.14 -20.78
N ARG A 403 10.20 -10.11 -21.41
CA ARG A 403 10.44 -9.28 -22.62
C ARG A 403 10.26 -10.01 -23.94
N ASP A 404 9.91 -11.29 -23.91
CA ASP A 404 9.55 -12.10 -25.09
C ASP A 404 8.72 -11.29 -26.10
N SER A 405 8.94 -11.53 -27.40
CA SER A 405 8.35 -10.74 -28.48
C SER A 405 6.82 -10.75 -28.49
N THR A 406 6.19 -11.77 -27.91
CA THR A 406 4.72 -11.87 -27.78
C THR A 406 4.17 -11.09 -26.56
N ARG A 407 5.01 -10.81 -25.57
CA ARG A 407 4.65 -10.19 -24.29
C ARG A 407 5.00 -8.71 -24.24
N ALA A 408 6.26 -8.40 -24.55
CA ALA A 408 6.85 -7.07 -24.47
C ALA A 408 6.56 -6.35 -23.14
N PHE A 409 6.59 -7.03 -21.99
CA PHE A 409 6.28 -6.42 -20.69
C PHE A 409 7.42 -5.56 -20.13
N LEU A 410 8.67 -5.89 -20.47
CA LEU A 410 9.86 -5.17 -20.05
C LEU A 410 10.63 -4.58 -21.23
N MET A 411 11.28 -3.45 -20.96
CA MET A 411 12.28 -2.80 -21.81
C MET A 411 13.68 -3.04 -21.23
N PRO A 412 14.74 -3.10 -22.08
CA PRO A 412 14.71 -2.99 -23.53
C PRO A 412 14.07 -4.22 -24.20
N PRO A 413 13.60 -4.09 -25.46
CA PRO A 413 12.91 -5.17 -26.15
C PRO A 413 13.79 -6.42 -26.31
N ALA A 414 13.16 -7.55 -26.60
CA ALA A 414 13.86 -8.80 -26.92
C ALA A 414 14.94 -8.59 -27.98
N GLY A 415 16.07 -9.28 -27.82
CA GLY A 415 17.22 -9.21 -28.72
C GLY A 415 18.28 -8.17 -28.33
N VAL A 416 17.96 -7.18 -27.48
CA VAL A 416 18.97 -6.25 -26.95
C VAL A 416 19.75 -6.93 -25.81
N PRO A 417 21.09 -7.04 -25.87
CA PRO A 417 21.86 -7.66 -24.79
C PRO A 417 21.70 -6.94 -23.44
N LEU A 418 21.53 -7.71 -22.37
CA LEU A 418 21.49 -7.18 -21.00
C LEU A 418 22.91 -7.05 -20.46
N LEU A 419 23.49 -5.87 -20.64
CA LEU A 419 24.79 -5.48 -20.07
C LEU A 419 24.58 -4.88 -18.67
N PRO A 420 25.61 -4.82 -17.81
CA PRO A 420 25.50 -4.20 -16.48
C PRO A 420 24.93 -2.78 -16.50
N ALA A 421 25.25 -2.01 -17.55
CA ALA A 421 24.77 -0.65 -17.74
C ALA A 421 23.37 -0.53 -18.36
N THR A 422 22.79 -1.62 -18.85
CA THR A 422 21.46 -1.64 -19.45
C THR A 422 20.41 -1.31 -18.40
N VAL A 423 19.45 -0.45 -18.74
CA VAL A 423 18.34 -0.09 -17.87
C VAL A 423 17.15 -1.00 -18.17
N VAL A 424 16.62 -1.67 -17.16
CA VAL A 424 15.38 -2.44 -17.24
C VAL A 424 14.23 -1.60 -16.70
N ASP A 425 13.13 -1.55 -17.45
CA ASP A 425 11.91 -0.85 -17.07
C ASP A 425 10.67 -1.60 -17.56
N ILE A 426 9.49 -1.23 -17.05
CA ILE A 426 8.19 -1.72 -17.52
C ILE A 426 7.83 -1.01 -18.82
N SER A 427 7.51 -1.77 -19.88
CA SER A 427 7.15 -1.20 -21.19
C SER A 427 5.91 -0.31 -21.13
N HIS A 428 4.88 -0.72 -20.39
CA HIS A 428 3.63 0.02 -20.25
C HIS A 428 3.04 -0.05 -18.83
N GLU A 429 2.67 1.11 -18.27
CA GLU A 429 2.06 1.23 -16.92
C GLU A 429 0.74 0.48 -16.74
N SER A 430 0.05 0.16 -17.84
CA SER A 430 -1.15 -0.69 -17.78
C SER A 430 -0.86 -2.02 -17.10
N LEU A 431 0.36 -2.56 -17.21
CA LEU A 431 0.77 -3.76 -16.49
C LEU A 431 0.69 -3.57 -14.96
N MET A 432 1.16 -2.42 -14.45
CA MET A 432 1.14 -2.10 -13.01
C MET A 432 -0.28 -1.97 -12.44
N ARG A 433 -1.26 -1.64 -13.28
CA ARG A 433 -2.67 -1.47 -12.89
C ARG A 433 -3.46 -2.77 -12.97
N VAL A 434 -3.25 -3.55 -14.04
CA VAL A 434 -4.08 -4.72 -14.34
C VAL A 434 -3.50 -6.00 -13.74
N TRP A 435 -2.16 -6.12 -13.65
CA TRP A 435 -1.55 -7.30 -13.06
C TRP A 435 -1.65 -7.25 -11.53
N ARG A 436 -2.58 -8.04 -10.98
CA ARG A 436 -2.92 -8.03 -9.56
C ARG A 436 -1.71 -8.28 -8.66
N ARG A 437 -0.89 -9.27 -9.02
CA ARG A 437 0.31 -9.65 -8.28
C ARG A 437 1.32 -8.51 -8.23
N LEU A 438 1.52 -7.81 -9.33
CA LEU A 438 2.39 -6.63 -9.39
C LEU A 438 1.85 -5.48 -8.53
N SER A 439 0.53 -5.28 -8.49
CA SER A 439 -0.07 -4.30 -7.59
C SER A 439 0.20 -4.65 -6.12
N GLU A 440 -0.05 -5.90 -5.72
CA GLU A 440 0.20 -6.38 -4.35
C GLU A 440 1.69 -6.26 -3.98
N TRP A 441 2.59 -6.62 -4.90
CA TRP A 441 4.03 -6.44 -4.72
C TRP A 441 4.46 -4.98 -4.59
N GLY A 442 3.87 -4.09 -5.39
CA GLY A 442 4.13 -2.65 -5.32
C GLY A 442 3.68 -2.06 -3.98
N ASP A 443 2.53 -2.50 -3.46
CA ASP A 443 2.02 -2.08 -2.15
C ASP A 443 2.92 -2.57 -1.00
N ASP A 444 3.38 -3.82 -1.07
CA ASP A 444 4.34 -4.40 -0.12
C ASP A 444 5.67 -3.64 -0.09
N GLU A 445 6.18 -3.26 -1.27
CA GLU A 445 7.43 -2.51 -1.39
C GLU A 445 7.27 -1.09 -0.85
N ALA A 446 6.16 -0.42 -1.18
CA ALA A 446 5.86 0.93 -0.68
C ALA A 446 5.74 0.95 0.85
N ALA A 447 5.06 -0.05 1.44
CA ALA A 447 4.97 -0.19 2.90
C ALA A 447 6.35 -0.43 3.52
N SER A 448 7.18 -1.28 2.92
CA SER A 448 8.55 -1.54 3.37
C SER A 448 9.42 -0.28 3.30
N ALA A 449 9.35 0.46 2.20
CA ALA A 449 10.06 1.72 1.99
C ALA A 449 9.62 2.80 2.99
N GLN A 450 8.33 2.85 3.34
CA GLN A 450 7.83 3.81 4.33
C GLN A 450 8.35 3.51 5.74
N ILE A 451 8.35 2.23 6.15
CA ILE A 451 8.92 1.81 7.44
C ILE A 451 10.41 2.18 7.51
N TYR A 452 11.16 1.87 6.44
CA TYR A 452 12.58 2.21 6.39
C TYR A 452 12.84 3.71 6.43
N ARG A 453 12.12 4.53 5.64
CA ARG A 453 12.28 6.00 5.65
C ARG A 453 12.05 6.59 7.03
N ARG A 454 11.01 6.12 7.74
CA ARG A 454 10.77 6.53 9.14
C ARG A 454 11.91 6.09 10.05
N LEU A 455 12.36 4.85 9.94
CA LEU A 455 13.47 4.33 10.77
C LEU A 455 14.77 5.10 10.54
N ALA A 456 15.12 5.39 9.28
CA ALA A 456 16.31 6.14 8.91
C ALA A 456 16.24 7.59 9.43
N GLU A 457 15.06 8.22 9.34
CA GLU A 457 14.84 9.56 9.88
C GLU A 457 14.93 9.58 11.41
N SER A 458 14.29 8.64 12.11
CA SER A 458 14.41 8.51 13.56
C SER A 458 15.86 8.27 14.01
N ALA A 459 16.61 7.44 13.28
CA ALA A 459 18.02 7.21 13.55
C ALA A 459 18.86 8.48 13.36
N ARG A 460 18.58 9.27 12.32
CA ARG A 460 19.24 10.56 12.07
C ARG A 460 18.97 11.56 13.19
N LEU A 461 17.71 11.68 13.61
CA LEU A 461 17.31 12.59 14.70
C LEU A 461 17.90 12.17 16.04
N HIS A 462 17.99 10.87 16.32
CA HIS A 462 18.65 10.35 17.52
C HIS A 462 20.16 10.64 17.50
N GLY A 463 20.81 10.57 16.33
CA GLY A 463 22.21 10.97 16.17
C GLY A 463 22.46 12.46 16.49
N SER A 464 21.43 13.29 16.45
CA SER A 464 21.45 14.71 16.84
C SER A 464 20.83 15.00 18.22
N ASP A 465 20.63 13.97 19.06
CA ASP A 465 19.96 14.06 20.39
C ASP A 465 18.52 14.63 20.36
N GLN A 466 17.85 14.58 19.21
CA GLN A 466 16.50 15.11 19.00
C GLN A 466 15.40 14.04 19.00
N ALA A 467 15.77 12.75 19.10
CA ALA A 467 14.82 11.66 19.18
C ALA A 467 15.30 10.58 20.16
N LEU A 468 14.34 9.93 20.84
CA LEU A 468 14.59 8.79 21.72
C LEU A 468 14.66 7.48 20.92
N LEU A 469 15.16 6.41 21.54
CA LEU A 469 15.08 5.05 20.99
C LEU A 469 13.61 4.61 20.81
N LEU A 470 13.35 3.79 19.78
CA LEU A 470 12.01 3.26 19.51
C LEU A 470 11.48 2.41 20.67
N ARG A 471 10.18 2.52 20.95
CA ARG A 471 9.50 1.77 22.02
C ARG A 471 8.13 1.26 21.56
N GLY A 472 7.58 0.31 22.30
CA GLY A 472 6.20 -0.12 22.15
C GLY A 472 5.86 -0.64 20.74
N PRO A 473 4.70 -0.26 20.16
CA PRO A 473 4.23 -0.78 18.86
C PRO A 473 5.18 -0.52 17.69
N GLU A 474 5.86 0.64 17.67
CA GLU A 474 6.74 1.03 16.56
C GLU A 474 7.97 0.12 16.46
N LEU A 475 8.58 -0.19 17.61
CA LEU A 475 9.71 -1.13 17.67
C LEU A 475 9.28 -2.55 17.24
N ILE A 476 8.08 -2.99 17.63
CA ILE A 476 7.55 -4.30 17.24
C ILE A 476 7.35 -4.35 15.72
N ALA A 477 6.74 -3.32 15.14
CA ALA A 477 6.52 -3.22 13.69
C ALA A 477 7.85 -3.21 12.92
N ALA A 478 8.83 -2.41 13.36
CA ALA A 478 10.15 -2.34 12.73
C ALA A 478 10.91 -3.67 12.81
N LEU A 479 10.88 -4.36 13.97
CA LEU A 479 11.53 -5.68 14.13
C LEU A 479 10.83 -6.79 13.36
N ALA A 480 9.50 -6.73 13.23
CA ALA A 480 8.74 -7.68 12.41
C ALA A 480 9.05 -7.48 10.92
N TRP A 481 9.09 -6.22 10.48
CA TRP A 481 9.50 -5.85 9.12
C TRP A 481 10.92 -6.31 8.81
N HIS A 482 11.91 -5.98 9.66
CA HIS A 482 13.31 -6.38 9.45
C HIS A 482 13.48 -7.90 9.31
N ARG A 483 12.78 -8.69 10.15
CA ARG A 483 12.81 -10.16 10.08
C ARG A 483 12.18 -10.73 8.81
N ARG A 484 11.09 -10.13 8.33
CA ARG A 484 10.36 -10.58 7.14
C ARG A 484 11.07 -10.17 5.85
N SER A 485 11.44 -8.89 5.74
CA SER A 485 11.93 -8.29 4.50
C SER A 485 13.43 -8.41 4.30
N LYS A 486 14.23 -8.59 5.38
CA LYS A 486 15.70 -8.71 5.35
C LYS A 486 16.35 -7.70 4.37
N PRO A 487 16.13 -6.38 4.57
CA PRO A 487 16.57 -5.36 3.64
C PRO A 487 18.09 -5.37 3.48
N SER A 488 18.58 -5.19 2.25
CA SER A 488 20.00 -4.99 1.95
C SER A 488 20.37 -3.51 1.95
N ALA A 489 21.66 -3.19 2.08
CA ALA A 489 22.14 -1.82 1.98
C ALA A 489 21.83 -1.20 0.61
N SER A 490 22.04 -1.96 -0.46
CA SER A 490 21.70 -1.59 -1.84
C SER A 490 20.19 -1.35 -2.02
N TRP A 491 19.33 -2.15 -1.39
CA TRP A 491 17.89 -1.90 -1.36
C TRP A 491 17.55 -0.58 -0.65
N ALA A 492 18.23 -0.29 0.45
CA ALA A 492 17.95 0.83 1.34
C ALA A 492 18.39 2.18 0.78
N GLU A 493 19.55 2.23 0.11
CA GLU A 493 20.08 3.41 -0.57
C GLU A 493 19.09 4.02 -1.57
N ARG A 494 18.19 3.20 -2.10
CA ARG A 494 17.11 3.60 -3.01
C ARG A 494 16.03 4.47 -2.37
N TYR A 495 15.88 4.43 -1.05
CA TYR A 495 14.83 5.13 -0.29
C TYR A 495 15.41 6.15 0.70
N GLY A 496 16.69 6.05 1.03
CA GLY A 496 17.39 6.99 1.89
C GLY A 496 18.76 6.47 2.31
N ALA A 497 19.72 7.38 2.44
CA ALA A 497 21.06 7.06 2.96
C ALA A 497 21.01 6.68 4.44
N GLY A 498 22.10 6.08 4.94
CA GLY A 498 22.26 5.80 6.37
C GLY A 498 21.74 4.44 6.83
N PHE A 499 21.72 3.43 5.94
CA PHE A 499 21.27 2.08 6.28
C PHE A 499 21.95 1.50 7.53
N GLN A 500 23.28 1.62 7.62
CA GLN A 500 24.03 1.13 8.78
C GLN A 500 23.62 1.82 10.09
N ALA A 501 23.44 3.14 10.07
CA ALA A 501 22.99 3.90 11.22
C ALA A 501 21.56 3.52 11.62
N ALA A 502 20.67 3.34 10.64
CA ALA A 502 19.29 2.90 10.86
C ALA A 502 19.22 1.51 11.50
N MET A 503 20.03 0.56 11.02
CA MET A 503 20.09 -0.79 11.59
C MET A 503 20.72 -0.79 12.99
N ALA A 504 21.80 -0.02 13.21
CA ALA A 504 22.39 0.13 14.53
C ALA A 504 21.41 0.74 15.55
N TYR A 505 20.62 1.74 15.13
CA TYR A 505 19.58 2.35 15.94
C TYR A 505 18.44 1.37 16.28
N LEU A 506 18.04 0.52 15.32
CA LEU A 506 17.04 -0.53 15.56
C LEU A 506 17.55 -1.57 16.57
N GLU A 507 18.81 -2.00 16.43
CA GLU A 507 19.45 -2.93 17.38
C GLU A 507 19.58 -2.31 18.78
N ALA A 508 20.00 -1.05 18.87
CA ALA A 508 20.09 -0.33 20.14
C ALA A 508 18.71 -0.24 20.81
N SER A 509 17.66 0.05 20.03
CA SER A 509 16.27 0.09 20.51
C SER A 509 15.81 -1.29 21.01
N GLN A 510 16.16 -2.37 20.32
CA GLN A 510 15.85 -3.74 20.75
C GLN A 510 16.55 -4.10 22.06
N ARG A 511 17.85 -3.77 22.20
CA ARG A 511 18.64 -4.01 23.42
C ARG A 511 18.09 -3.21 24.59
N HIS A 512 17.74 -1.95 24.38
CA HIS A 512 17.14 -1.08 25.40
C HIS A 512 15.79 -1.61 25.89
N ALA A 513 14.92 -2.06 24.96
CA ALA A 513 13.65 -2.66 25.32
C ALA A 513 13.83 -3.98 26.10
N ALA A 514 14.83 -4.80 25.76
CA ALA A 514 15.16 -6.00 26.52
C ALA A 514 15.65 -5.66 27.94
N TRP A 515 16.48 -4.63 28.07
CA TRP A 515 16.96 -4.12 29.36
C TRP A 515 15.83 -3.62 30.26
N LEU A 516 14.89 -2.84 29.72
CA LEU A 516 13.72 -2.37 30.47
C LEU A 516 12.83 -3.52 30.94
N ARG A 517 12.68 -4.57 30.13
CA ARG A 517 11.97 -5.80 30.56
C ARG A 517 12.68 -6.48 31.71
N LEU A 518 14.01 -6.64 31.64
CA LEU A 518 14.75 -7.23 32.74
C LEU A 518 14.60 -6.41 34.03
N LEU A 519 14.73 -5.08 33.95
CA LEU A 519 14.55 -4.17 35.08
C LEU A 519 13.16 -4.31 35.71
N THR A 520 12.10 -4.30 34.90
CA THR A 520 10.72 -4.45 35.39
C THR A 520 10.45 -5.82 36.01
N TRP A 521 11.06 -6.89 35.49
CA TRP A 521 11.00 -8.22 36.10
C TRP A 521 11.73 -8.26 37.45
N VAL A 522 12.94 -7.69 37.54
CA VAL A 522 13.74 -7.67 38.77
C VAL A 522 13.06 -6.82 39.85
N THR A 523 12.55 -5.63 39.51
CA THR A 523 11.82 -4.79 40.47
C THR A 523 10.52 -5.44 40.93
N GLY A 524 9.80 -6.12 40.04
CA GLY A 524 8.64 -6.93 40.40
C GLY A 524 8.99 -8.06 41.38
N MET A 525 10.09 -8.79 41.14
CA MET A 525 10.58 -9.84 42.05
C MET A 525 10.95 -9.29 43.43
N LEU A 526 11.67 -8.16 43.48
CA LEU A 526 12.02 -7.48 44.73
C LEU A 526 10.77 -7.04 45.50
N GLY A 527 9.75 -6.53 44.80
CA GLY A 527 8.47 -6.18 45.41
C GLY A 527 7.76 -7.40 46.03
N VAL A 528 7.70 -8.52 45.33
CA VAL A 528 7.11 -9.77 45.86
C VAL A 528 7.89 -10.30 47.06
N ALA A 529 9.23 -10.26 47.00
CA ALA A 529 10.08 -10.67 48.11
C ALA A 529 9.86 -9.79 49.36
N ALA A 530 9.68 -8.47 49.18
CA ALA A 530 9.38 -7.56 50.28
C ALA A 530 8.01 -7.86 50.92
N VAL A 531 6.98 -8.10 50.12
CA VAL A 531 5.65 -8.51 50.63
C VAL A 531 5.73 -9.84 51.38
N PHE A 532 6.48 -10.81 50.84
CA PHE A 532 6.71 -12.09 51.51
C PHE A 532 7.45 -11.93 52.84
N ALA A 533 8.47 -11.07 52.90
CA ALA A 533 9.18 -10.77 54.14
C ALA A 533 8.25 -10.12 55.19
N VAL A 534 7.38 -9.20 54.78
CA VAL A 534 6.35 -8.62 55.66
C VAL A 534 5.39 -9.69 56.16
N PHE A 535 4.91 -10.60 55.29
CA PHE A 535 4.04 -11.71 55.68
C PHE A 535 4.71 -12.64 56.70
N VAL A 536 5.96 -13.03 56.46
CA VAL A 536 6.75 -13.86 57.39
C VAL A 536 6.92 -13.15 58.72
N PHE A 537 7.21 -11.84 58.72
CA PHE A 537 7.32 -11.03 59.93
C PHE A 537 5.99 -11.00 60.72
N TYR A 538 4.85 -10.81 60.04
CA TYR A 538 3.54 -10.86 60.69
C TYR A 538 3.19 -12.25 61.23
N ALA A 539 3.51 -13.32 60.49
CA ALA A 539 3.30 -14.69 60.94
C ALA A 539 4.15 -15.01 62.19
N TRP A 540 5.40 -14.53 62.22
CA TRP A 540 6.29 -14.65 63.38
C TRP A 540 5.76 -13.87 64.61
N ARG A 541 5.32 -12.62 64.42
CA ARG A 541 4.61 -11.82 65.45
C ARG A 541 3.34 -12.50 65.97
N ALA A 542 2.59 -13.15 65.08
CA ALA A 542 1.37 -13.87 65.43
C ALA A 542 1.68 -15.17 66.22
N SER A 543 2.81 -15.83 65.97
CA SER A 543 3.23 -16.99 66.77
C SER A 543 3.61 -16.59 68.19
N GLU A 544 4.30 -15.47 68.37
CA GLU A 544 4.75 -14.99 69.69
C GLU A 544 3.57 -14.61 70.60
N THR A 545 2.53 -13.99 70.03
CA THR A 545 1.29 -13.67 70.76
C THR A 545 0.48 -14.92 71.13
N ARG A 546 0.52 -15.99 70.30
CA ARG A 546 -0.13 -17.27 70.61
C ARG A 546 0.53 -17.98 71.79
N GLU A 547 1.86 -17.91 71.91
CA GLU A 547 2.58 -18.51 73.04
C GLU A 547 2.19 -17.83 74.37
N LEU A 548 2.08 -16.50 74.38
CA LEU A 548 1.63 -15.74 75.55
C LEU A 548 0.16 -16.02 75.90
N ALA A 549 -0.72 -16.20 74.91
CA ALA A 549 -2.13 -16.55 75.13
C ALA A 549 -2.32 -17.98 75.66
N LEU A 550 -1.48 -18.93 75.22
CA LEU A 550 -1.48 -20.30 75.74
C LEU A 550 -0.98 -20.36 77.19
N ALA A 551 -0.03 -19.50 77.56
CA ALA A 551 0.47 -19.38 78.93
C ALA A 551 -0.60 -18.82 79.89
N SER A 552 -1.36 -17.79 79.48
CA SER A 552 -2.45 -17.24 80.29
C SER A 552 -3.63 -18.21 80.42
N ALA A 553 -3.96 -18.95 79.36
CA ALA A 553 -5.00 -19.98 79.38
C ALA A 553 -4.65 -21.15 80.33
N LYS A 554 -3.38 -21.57 80.39
CA LYS A 554 -2.92 -22.59 81.36
C LYS A 554 -3.03 -22.11 82.81
N ASN A 555 -2.74 -20.84 83.07
CA ASN A 555 -2.83 -20.25 84.41
C ASN A 555 -4.29 -20.06 84.88
N GLN A 556 -5.23 -19.80 83.96
CA GLN A 556 -6.66 -19.74 84.29
C GLN A 556 -7.27 -21.13 84.51
N ALA A 557 -6.85 -22.12 83.72
CA ALA A 557 -7.30 -23.51 83.88
C ALA A 557 -6.86 -24.13 85.22
N SER A 558 -5.63 -23.85 85.69
CA SER A 558 -5.17 -24.33 87.00
C SER A 558 -5.91 -23.66 88.16
N ALA A 559 -6.31 -22.40 88.03
CA ALA A 559 -7.14 -21.70 89.02
C ALA A 559 -8.59 -22.24 89.08
N ALA A 560 -9.19 -22.59 87.93
CA ALA A 560 -10.54 -23.16 87.87
C ALA A 560 -10.61 -24.58 88.48
N VAL A 561 -9.58 -25.41 88.27
CA VAL A 561 -9.50 -26.76 88.88
C VAL A 561 -9.38 -26.68 90.41
N ALA A 562 -8.69 -25.67 90.94
CA ALA A 562 -8.62 -25.43 92.39
C ALA A 562 -9.96 -24.98 93.01
N GLN A 563 -10.84 -24.32 92.23
CA GLN A 563 -12.18 -23.94 92.68
C GLN A 563 -13.18 -25.11 92.66
N VAL A 564 -13.08 -26.01 91.66
CA VAL A 564 -13.97 -27.19 91.54
C VAL A 564 -13.65 -28.27 92.60
N ALA A 565 -12.40 -28.35 93.06
CA ALA A 565 -12.01 -29.24 94.17
C ALA A 565 -12.56 -28.79 95.54
N LYS A 566 -12.97 -27.52 95.71
CA LYS A 566 -13.57 -27.01 96.95
C LYS A 566 -15.09 -27.18 97.05
N VAL A 567 -15.77 -27.50 95.95
CA VAL A 567 -17.25 -27.57 95.88
C VAL A 567 -17.76 -29.03 95.88
N SER A 568 -16.86 -30.02 95.83
CA SER A 568 -17.20 -31.45 95.68
C SER A 568 -17.30 -32.25 96.99
N GLN A 569 -17.31 -31.61 98.17
CA GLN A 569 -17.47 -32.30 99.47
C GLN A 569 -18.85 -32.15 100.15
N GLU A 570 -19.82 -31.46 99.57
CA GLU A 570 -21.07 -31.10 100.29
C GLU A 570 -22.40 -31.43 99.61
N LYS A 571 -22.45 -32.33 98.62
CA LYS A 571 -23.75 -32.77 98.09
C LYS A 571 -23.74 -34.18 97.52
N ALA A 572 -23.58 -35.15 98.42
CA ALA A 572 -24.22 -36.45 98.28
C ALA A 572 -25.49 -36.44 99.15
N VAL A 573 -26.55 -37.09 98.68
CA VAL A 573 -27.88 -37.33 99.29
C VAL A 573 -29.03 -36.47 98.73
N SER A 574 -30.13 -37.17 98.44
CA SER A 574 -31.38 -36.77 97.75
C SER A 574 -31.28 -36.82 96.23
N ASP A 575 -31.14 -38.00 95.62
CA ASP A 575 -32.16 -39.04 95.42
C ASP A 575 -33.44 -38.60 94.68
N GLN A 576 -33.61 -39.29 93.54
CA GLN A 576 -34.83 -39.87 93.00
C GLN A 576 -36.00 -38.95 92.60
N VAL A 577 -36.30 -38.91 91.29
CA VAL A 577 -37.60 -39.30 90.71
C VAL A 577 -37.45 -39.52 89.18
N VAL A 578 -37.57 -40.79 88.78
CA VAL A 578 -38.26 -41.33 87.60
C VAL A 578 -37.70 -41.03 86.20
N SER A 579 -36.87 -41.96 85.75
CA SER A 579 -37.07 -42.64 84.47
C SER A 579 -38.36 -43.47 84.52
N GLU A 580 -39.29 -43.31 83.57
CA GLU A 580 -39.77 -44.37 82.65
C GLU A 580 -41.03 -43.93 81.89
N LEU A 581 -40.86 -43.58 80.60
CA LEU A 581 -41.82 -43.96 79.58
C LEU A 581 -41.05 -44.23 78.28
N PHE A 582 -40.66 -45.50 78.12
CA PHE A 582 -40.46 -46.19 76.85
C PHE A 582 -41.57 -45.81 75.85
N ARG A 583 -41.37 -45.70 74.53
CA ARG A 583 -40.78 -46.68 73.59
C ARG A 583 -40.56 -45.98 72.24
N SER A 584 -39.35 -46.09 71.67
CA SER A 584 -39.01 -46.79 70.40
C SER A 584 -39.58 -46.20 69.10
N GLN A 585 -38.86 -46.04 67.99
CA GLN A 585 -37.88 -46.94 67.37
C GLN A 585 -36.89 -46.13 66.50
N ASP A 586 -35.59 -46.41 66.61
CA ASP A 586 -34.73 -47.14 65.65
C ASP A 586 -34.36 -46.33 64.38
N ALA A 587 -33.15 -46.35 63.83
CA ALA A 587 -32.13 -47.39 63.87
C ALA A 587 -30.69 -46.85 63.59
N GLN A 588 -29.74 -47.40 64.35
CA GLN A 588 -28.46 -48.02 63.92
C GLN A 588 -27.34 -47.16 63.28
N GLN A 589 -26.14 -47.05 63.89
CA GLN A 589 -24.97 -48.01 63.90
C GLN A 589 -24.23 -48.04 62.54
N TYR A 590 -22.90 -48.13 62.39
CA TYR A 590 -21.70 -48.16 63.24
C TYR A 590 -20.47 -47.99 62.30
N LYS A 591 -19.31 -47.59 62.86
CA LYS A 591 -17.92 -47.61 62.29
C LYS A 591 -17.44 -49.07 61.97
N PRO A 592 -16.20 -49.44 61.50
CA PRO A 592 -14.90 -48.72 61.46
C PRO A 592 -13.86 -49.03 60.32
N VAL A 593 -12.84 -48.15 60.21
CA VAL A 593 -11.36 -48.33 60.07
C VAL A 593 -10.68 -49.23 59.01
N ALA A 594 -9.67 -48.60 58.36
CA ALA A 594 -8.38 -49.06 57.77
C ALA A 594 -8.31 -49.48 56.28
N GLY A 595 -7.27 -48.95 55.60
CA GLY A 595 -6.55 -49.65 54.51
C GLY A 595 -6.41 -48.95 53.16
N ALA A 596 -5.16 -48.57 52.84
CA ALA A 596 -4.47 -48.43 51.54
C ALA A 596 -5.21 -48.39 50.18
N ALA A 597 -4.80 -47.39 49.38
CA ALA A 597 -4.45 -47.39 47.95
C ALA A 597 -5.42 -47.82 46.82
N ALA A 598 -5.55 -46.88 45.87
CA ALA A 598 -5.70 -46.99 44.41
C ALA A 598 -7.11 -47.04 43.74
N GLN A 599 -7.36 -45.93 43.02
CA GLN A 599 -8.07 -45.75 41.73
C GLN A 599 -9.62 -45.80 41.67
N GLY A 600 -10.20 -44.70 41.18
CA GLY A 600 -11.57 -44.59 40.68
C GLY A 600 -12.06 -43.14 40.66
N ALA A 601 -12.38 -42.61 39.48
CA ALA A 601 -12.57 -41.19 39.20
C ALA A 601 -14.03 -40.69 39.29
N GLY A 602 -14.18 -39.36 39.49
CA GLY A 602 -15.39 -38.54 39.23
C GLY A 602 -16.35 -38.42 40.43
N THR A 603 -16.86 -37.26 40.86
CA THR A 603 -17.01 -35.92 40.25
C THR A 603 -17.06 -34.85 41.36
N ALA A 604 -16.14 -33.89 41.37
CA ALA A 604 -16.07 -32.81 42.37
C ALA A 604 -16.87 -31.55 41.93
N ALA A 605 -17.64 -31.02 42.88
CA ALA A 605 -18.34 -29.73 42.84
C ALA A 605 -17.34 -28.55 42.82
N ASP A 606 -17.71 -27.46 42.14
CA ASP A 606 -16.83 -26.32 41.87
C ASP A 606 -16.59 -25.42 43.11
N PRO A 607 -15.38 -24.81 43.25
CA PRO A 607 -15.00 -23.97 44.39
C PRO A 607 -15.60 -22.54 44.36
N PRO A 608 -15.58 -21.79 45.48
CA PRO A 608 -16.13 -20.43 45.57
C PRO A 608 -15.35 -19.42 44.70
N LEU A 609 -16.06 -18.47 44.08
CA LEU A 609 -15.50 -17.48 43.14
C LEU A 609 -14.81 -16.30 43.86
N ASP A 610 -13.53 -16.06 43.54
CA ASP A 610 -12.75 -14.88 43.99
C ASP A 610 -13.32 -13.57 43.40
N PRO A 611 -13.64 -12.53 44.21
CA PRO A 611 -14.12 -11.24 43.74
C PRO A 611 -13.10 -10.36 43.01
N ALA A 612 -11.79 -10.63 43.12
CA ALA A 612 -10.75 -9.88 42.43
C ALA A 612 -10.44 -10.41 41.01
N ALA A 613 -10.95 -11.59 40.64
CA ALA A 613 -10.70 -12.21 39.35
C ALA A 613 -11.56 -11.59 38.23
N PRO A 614 -11.00 -11.35 37.02
CA PRO A 614 -11.73 -10.71 35.92
C PRO A 614 -12.93 -11.55 35.45
N PRO A 615 -14.11 -10.94 35.22
CA PRO A 615 -15.31 -11.65 34.80
C PRO A 615 -15.23 -12.08 33.33
N VAL A 616 -15.72 -13.27 33.04
CA VAL A 616 -15.78 -13.82 31.67
C VAL A 616 -17.22 -14.24 31.39
N TYR A 617 -17.82 -13.64 30.37
CA TYR A 617 -19.19 -13.91 29.94
C TYR A 617 -19.19 -14.77 28.68
N MET A 618 -20.06 -15.77 28.60
CA MET A 618 -20.15 -16.69 27.46
C MET A 618 -21.57 -16.67 26.87
N GLN A 619 -21.69 -16.63 25.55
CA GLN A 619 -22.98 -16.62 24.85
C GLN A 619 -23.07 -17.74 23.81
N TYR A 620 -24.20 -18.44 23.74
CA TYR A 620 -24.43 -19.58 22.83
C TYR A 620 -25.72 -19.45 22.01
N GLY A 621 -25.70 -19.99 20.79
CA GLY A 621 -26.84 -19.95 19.87
C GLY A 621 -27.58 -21.29 19.70
N ASP A 622 -26.99 -22.43 20.09
CA ASP A 622 -27.64 -23.75 19.96
C ASP A 622 -27.31 -24.72 21.12
N SER A 623 -27.99 -25.88 21.13
CA SER A 623 -27.87 -26.89 22.21
C SER A 623 -26.53 -27.61 22.26
N ARG A 624 -25.81 -27.76 21.13
CA ARG A 624 -24.46 -28.35 21.13
C ARG A 624 -23.42 -27.36 21.66
N GLN A 625 -23.61 -26.07 21.38
CA GLN A 625 -22.78 -24.97 21.88
C GLN A 625 -22.97 -24.73 23.38
N LYS A 626 -24.18 -24.95 23.89
CA LYS A 626 -24.49 -24.91 25.32
C LYS A 626 -23.61 -25.87 26.13
N ASP A 627 -23.48 -27.12 25.69
CA ASP A 627 -22.66 -28.12 26.39
C ASP A 627 -21.17 -27.77 26.38
N MET A 628 -20.69 -27.20 25.27
CA MET A 628 -19.31 -26.72 25.14
C MET A 628 -19.03 -25.52 26.06
N ALA A 629 -19.95 -24.54 26.13
CA ALA A 629 -19.85 -23.38 27.02
C ALA A 629 -19.87 -23.78 28.50
N LEU A 630 -20.77 -24.69 28.89
CA LEU A 630 -20.86 -25.22 30.26
C LEU A 630 -19.65 -26.10 30.63
N GLY A 631 -19.02 -26.77 29.66
CA GLY A 631 -17.75 -27.47 29.84
C GLY A 631 -16.58 -26.52 30.13
N LEU A 632 -16.45 -25.46 29.33
CA LEU A 632 -15.41 -24.44 29.48
C LEU A 632 -15.57 -23.64 30.78
N GLN A 633 -16.81 -23.30 31.14
CA GLN A 633 -17.12 -22.63 32.40
C GLN A 633 -16.64 -23.41 33.63
N ARG A 634 -16.91 -24.72 33.68
CA ARG A 634 -16.49 -25.60 34.80
C ARG A 634 -14.96 -25.66 34.92
N GLN A 635 -14.25 -25.72 33.80
CA GLN A 635 -12.78 -25.75 33.81
C GLN A 635 -12.16 -24.41 34.24
N LEU A 636 -12.69 -23.28 33.78
CA LEU A 636 -12.23 -21.96 34.22
C LEU A 636 -12.49 -21.73 35.72
N ARG A 637 -13.62 -22.24 36.24
CA ARG A 637 -13.95 -22.21 37.67
C ARG A 637 -13.00 -23.07 38.51
N ARG A 638 -12.65 -24.28 38.05
CA ARG A 638 -11.67 -25.14 38.74
C ARG A 638 -10.28 -24.54 38.84
N LEU A 639 -9.91 -23.66 37.91
CA LEU A 639 -8.60 -22.99 37.90
C LEU A 639 -8.54 -21.73 38.78
N GLY A 640 -9.69 -21.20 39.22
CA GLY A 640 -9.77 -20.06 40.14
C GLY A 640 -9.27 -18.70 39.61
N MET A 641 -8.90 -18.61 38.32
CA MET A 641 -8.25 -17.41 37.74
C MET A 641 -9.21 -16.41 37.07
N TYR A 642 -10.44 -16.83 36.74
CA TYR A 642 -11.44 -16.00 36.07
C TYR A 642 -12.82 -16.23 36.68
N ARG A 643 -13.61 -15.18 36.80
CA ARG A 643 -14.98 -15.27 37.30
C ARG A 643 -15.93 -15.61 36.14
N ALA A 644 -16.06 -16.91 35.82
CA ALA A 644 -16.94 -17.37 34.73
C ALA A 644 -18.43 -17.32 35.17
N THR A 645 -19.06 -16.18 34.95
CA THR A 645 -20.33 -15.76 35.59
C THR A 645 -21.58 -16.44 35.04
N GLY A 646 -21.57 -17.00 33.83
CA GLY A 646 -22.73 -17.68 33.24
C GLY A 646 -22.62 -17.87 31.73
N ALA A 647 -23.46 -18.76 31.18
CA ALA A 647 -23.65 -18.93 29.73
C ALA A 647 -25.09 -18.56 29.36
N GLU A 648 -25.28 -17.63 28.43
CA GLU A 648 -26.60 -17.07 28.06
C GLU A 648 -26.95 -17.38 26.59
N ALA A 649 -28.24 -17.64 26.32
CA ALA A 649 -28.72 -17.97 24.97
C ALA A 649 -29.06 -16.69 24.19
N VAL A 650 -28.66 -16.59 22.92
CA VAL A 650 -28.87 -15.38 22.09
C VAL A 650 -29.50 -15.75 20.74
N ASP A 651 -30.47 -14.95 20.27
CA ASP A 651 -31.33 -15.25 19.10
C ASP A 651 -30.59 -15.22 17.74
N THR A 652 -29.43 -14.57 17.66
CA THR A 652 -28.60 -14.49 16.44
C THR A 652 -27.17 -14.96 16.72
N ALA A 653 -26.88 -16.19 16.31
CA ALA A 653 -25.62 -16.88 16.62
C ALA A 653 -24.39 -16.29 15.86
N PRO A 654 -23.30 -15.89 16.56
CA PRO A 654 -22.00 -15.47 15.99
C PRO A 654 -21.26 -16.60 15.25
N LYS A 655 -20.01 -16.45 14.76
CA LYS A 655 -19.40 -17.43 13.81
C LYS A 655 -17.96 -17.92 14.05
N VAL A 656 -17.23 -17.38 15.02
CA VAL A 656 -15.85 -17.79 15.35
C VAL A 656 -15.67 -17.64 16.86
N THR A 657 -14.91 -18.54 17.51
CA THR A 657 -14.48 -18.34 18.91
C THR A 657 -13.52 -17.17 19.01
N GLU A 658 -14.09 -15.97 19.14
CA GLU A 658 -13.36 -14.71 19.30
C GLU A 658 -13.47 -14.23 20.75
N VAL A 659 -12.34 -13.79 21.31
CA VAL A 659 -12.29 -13.09 22.60
C VAL A 659 -12.31 -11.60 22.29
N ARG A 660 -13.34 -10.90 22.75
CA ARG A 660 -13.58 -9.48 22.42
C ARG A 660 -13.22 -8.56 23.60
N TYR A 661 -12.63 -7.41 23.30
CA TYR A 661 -12.18 -6.41 24.28
C TYR A 661 -12.39 -4.97 23.76
N PHE A 662 -12.63 -4.02 24.67
CA PHE A 662 -13.00 -2.64 24.33
C PHE A 662 -11.91 -1.61 24.64
N ALA A 663 -11.12 -1.80 25.72
CA ALA A 663 -10.07 -0.86 26.11
C ALA A 663 -8.67 -1.32 25.68
N ALA A 664 -7.75 -0.39 25.47
CA ALA A 664 -6.33 -0.69 25.21
C ALA A 664 -5.69 -1.54 26.33
N ASP A 665 -6.14 -1.37 27.57
CA ASP A 665 -5.67 -2.12 28.75
C ASP A 665 -6.18 -3.58 28.77
N ASP A 666 -7.37 -3.83 28.20
CA ASP A 666 -7.98 -5.16 28.14
C ASP A 666 -7.33 -6.05 27.07
N LYS A 667 -6.59 -5.44 26.13
CA LYS A 667 -5.85 -6.15 25.08
C LYS A 667 -4.85 -7.14 25.67
N ILE A 668 -4.17 -6.77 26.76
CA ILE A 668 -3.15 -7.59 27.41
C ILE A 668 -3.80 -8.82 28.07
N ALA A 669 -4.97 -8.63 28.70
CA ALA A 669 -5.74 -9.71 29.30
C ALA A 669 -6.34 -10.65 28.24
N ALA A 670 -6.83 -10.10 27.12
CA ALA A 670 -7.32 -10.85 25.97
C ALA A 670 -6.19 -11.67 25.32
N GLU A 671 -5.03 -11.08 25.05
CA GLU A 671 -3.85 -11.75 24.50
C GLU A 671 -3.37 -12.90 25.40
N ALA A 672 -3.36 -12.68 26.73
CA ALA A 672 -2.99 -13.71 27.70
C ALA A 672 -3.98 -14.89 27.73
N LEU A 673 -5.28 -14.62 27.59
CA LEU A 673 -6.32 -15.66 27.51
C LEU A 673 -6.19 -16.46 26.21
N VAL A 674 -5.99 -15.79 25.07
CA VAL A 674 -5.80 -16.40 23.74
C VAL A 674 -4.55 -17.30 23.70
N ALA A 675 -3.43 -16.84 24.25
CA ALA A 675 -2.19 -17.62 24.29
C ALA A 675 -2.34 -18.91 25.12
N ARG A 676 -3.09 -18.86 26.22
CA ARG A 676 -3.33 -20.01 27.10
C ARG A 676 -4.33 -21.01 26.53
N LEU A 677 -5.39 -20.53 25.88
CA LEU A 677 -6.33 -21.40 25.15
C LEU A 677 -5.62 -22.19 24.03
N LYS A 678 -4.66 -21.57 23.34
CA LYS A 678 -3.79 -22.25 22.34
C LYS A 678 -2.84 -23.26 22.98
N PHE A 679 -2.28 -22.96 24.16
CA PHE A 679 -1.35 -23.83 24.87
C PHE A 679 -2.01 -25.14 25.37
N TRP A 680 -3.28 -25.11 25.74
CA TRP A 680 -3.96 -26.28 26.32
C TRP A 680 -4.43 -27.34 25.32
N ARG A 681 -4.21 -27.19 24.00
CA ARG A 681 -4.67 -28.12 22.94
C ARG A 681 -6.10 -28.63 23.20
N MET A 682 -7.00 -27.73 23.61
CA MET A 682 -8.42 -28.04 23.54
C MET A 682 -8.76 -28.28 22.07
N GLY A 683 -9.61 -29.30 21.81
CA GLY A 683 -9.85 -29.89 20.50
C GLY A 683 -10.00 -28.88 19.36
N SER A 684 -9.76 -29.33 18.12
CA SER A 684 -9.57 -28.61 16.85
C SER A 684 -10.65 -27.58 16.42
N GLN A 685 -11.25 -26.84 17.34
CA GLN A 685 -12.41 -25.97 17.18
C GLN A 685 -12.29 -24.63 17.94
N VAL A 686 -11.16 -24.31 18.58
CA VAL A 686 -10.93 -22.98 19.20
C VAL A 686 -9.77 -22.26 18.53
N THR A 687 -10.07 -21.50 17.48
CA THR A 687 -9.11 -20.60 16.82
C THR A 687 -9.31 -19.19 17.37
N ALA A 688 -8.60 -18.85 18.43
CA ALA A 688 -8.72 -17.53 19.04
C ALA A 688 -8.00 -16.45 18.20
N VAL A 689 -8.78 -15.54 17.63
CA VAL A 689 -8.35 -14.34 16.88
C VAL A 689 -8.75 -13.10 17.71
N LEU A 690 -7.82 -12.15 17.87
CA LEU A 690 -8.09 -10.87 18.52
C LEU A 690 -8.73 -9.92 17.49
N VAL A 691 -9.96 -9.49 17.75
CA VAL A 691 -10.68 -8.54 16.90
C VAL A 691 -10.96 -7.28 17.72
N ASN A 692 -10.41 -6.15 17.28
CA ASN A 692 -10.90 -4.84 17.71
C ASN A 692 -12.25 -4.60 17.00
N ALA A 693 -13.27 -4.13 17.72
CA ALA A 693 -14.67 -4.12 17.27
C ALA A 693 -14.99 -3.25 16.04
N GLY A 694 -13.99 -2.80 15.27
CA GLY A 694 -14.12 -2.01 14.03
C GLY A 694 -14.21 -2.82 12.74
N GLY A 695 -14.20 -4.16 12.79
CA GLY A 695 -14.52 -5.02 11.64
C GLY A 695 -15.47 -6.12 12.11
N LEU A 696 -16.70 -6.26 11.60
CA LEU A 696 -16.95 -6.90 10.29
C LEU A 696 -18.46 -7.00 10.00
N ARG A 697 -18.78 -7.42 8.77
CA ARG A 697 -20.09 -7.90 8.29
C ARG A 697 -20.53 -9.21 8.99
N PRO A 698 -21.84 -9.45 9.19
CA PRO A 698 -22.37 -10.65 9.84
C PRO A 698 -22.48 -11.87 8.91
N GLN A 699 -22.22 -13.07 9.45
CA GLN A 699 -22.72 -14.35 8.91
C GLN A 699 -22.98 -15.38 10.07
N PRO A 700 -23.88 -16.39 9.94
CA PRO A 700 -24.43 -17.24 11.05
C PRO A 700 -23.79 -18.63 11.41
N GLN A 701 -23.50 -18.93 12.71
CA GLN A 701 -23.23 -20.23 13.43
C GLN A 701 -21.94 -20.28 14.32
N GLN A 702 -22.06 -20.27 15.68
CA GLN A 702 -21.06 -20.51 16.80
C GLN A 702 -20.73 -19.39 17.86
N LEU A 703 -20.12 -19.79 19.01
CA LEU A 703 -20.07 -19.20 20.39
C LEU A 703 -19.20 -17.92 20.62
N GLU A 704 -19.64 -16.97 21.47
CA GLU A 704 -18.94 -15.70 21.82
C GLU A 704 -18.46 -15.60 23.29
N ILE A 705 -17.30 -14.94 23.54
CA ILE A 705 -16.72 -14.72 24.89
C ILE A 705 -16.31 -13.25 25.09
N TRP A 706 -16.86 -12.59 26.12
CA TRP A 706 -16.67 -11.15 26.42
C TRP A 706 -15.93 -10.93 27.75
N LEU A 707 -14.99 -9.96 27.77
CA LEU A 707 -14.20 -9.60 28.96
C LEU A 707 -14.80 -8.47 29.82
N ARG A 708 -15.62 -7.58 29.25
CA ARG A 708 -16.34 -6.52 30.00
C ARG A 708 -17.58 -6.03 29.25
N ARG A 709 -18.64 -5.64 29.96
CA ARG A 709 -19.86 -5.01 29.40
C ARG A 709 -19.68 -3.49 29.35
N VAL A 710 -20.20 -2.83 28.31
CA VAL A 710 -20.26 -1.36 28.24
C VAL A 710 -21.07 -0.84 29.44
N ASP A 711 -20.46 0.04 30.25
CA ASP A 711 -21.14 0.67 31.38
C ASP A 711 -21.91 1.89 30.86
N VAL A 712 -23.21 1.69 30.62
CA VAL A 712 -24.11 2.71 30.08
C VAL A 712 -24.19 3.94 30.99
N ALA A 713 -24.02 3.78 32.31
CA ALA A 713 -24.02 4.90 33.25
C ALA A 713 -22.75 5.76 33.10
N GLN A 714 -21.59 5.10 32.92
CA GLN A 714 -20.32 5.78 32.66
C GLN A 714 -20.35 6.54 31.33
N VAL A 715 -20.87 5.92 30.27
CA VAL A 715 -21.04 6.55 28.95
C VAL A 715 -21.97 7.75 29.04
N GLY A 716 -23.10 7.61 29.75
CA GLY A 716 -24.01 8.72 30.01
C GLY A 716 -23.34 9.90 30.71
N THR A 717 -22.45 9.63 31.68
CA THR A 717 -21.70 10.68 32.39
C THR A 717 -20.70 11.38 31.46
N LEU A 718 -19.98 10.64 30.61
CA LEU A 718 -19.06 11.22 29.64
C LEU A 718 -19.77 12.10 28.61
N VAL A 719 -20.95 11.67 28.14
CA VAL A 719 -21.78 12.43 27.22
C VAL A 719 -22.35 13.69 27.89
N GLN A 720 -22.70 13.64 29.18
CA GLN A 720 -23.10 14.85 29.93
C GLN A 720 -21.94 15.82 30.12
N ARG A 721 -20.71 15.33 30.31
CA ARG A 721 -19.51 16.18 30.40
C ARG A 721 -19.24 16.94 29.09
N LEU A 722 -19.57 16.37 27.93
CA LEU A 722 -19.52 17.08 26.65
C LEU A 722 -20.44 18.32 26.63
N ARG A 723 -21.48 18.37 27.46
CA ARG A 723 -22.43 19.50 27.56
C ARG A 723 -22.04 20.55 28.59
N GLY A 724 -21.12 20.24 29.49
CA GLY A 724 -20.67 21.16 30.55
C GLY A 724 -19.93 22.38 29.98
N ASP A 725 -19.62 23.36 30.82
CA ASP A 725 -18.99 24.63 30.42
C ASP A 725 -17.45 24.62 30.44
N ASP A 726 -16.83 23.63 31.08
CA ASP A 726 -15.37 23.46 31.14
C ASP A 726 -14.78 22.83 29.85
N ILE A 727 -13.87 23.54 29.19
CA ILE A 727 -13.21 23.12 27.94
C ILE A 727 -12.33 21.88 28.13
N ASP A 728 -11.57 21.82 29.23
CA ASP A 728 -10.62 20.72 29.45
C ASP A 728 -11.36 19.43 29.81
N ASP A 729 -12.47 19.58 30.55
CA ASP A 729 -13.35 18.45 30.88
C ASP A 729 -14.02 17.87 29.62
N ARG A 730 -14.51 18.74 28.72
CA ARG A 730 -15.06 18.32 27.41
C ARG A 730 -14.03 17.60 26.56
N ARG A 731 -12.80 18.10 26.48
CA ARG A 731 -11.72 17.46 25.68
C ARG A 731 -11.34 16.10 26.24
N ALA A 732 -11.22 15.98 27.56
CA ALA A 732 -10.93 14.71 28.23
C ALA A 732 -12.06 13.69 28.01
N ALA A 733 -13.33 14.12 28.15
CA ALA A 733 -14.48 13.27 27.90
C ALA A 733 -14.57 12.82 26.43
N LEU A 734 -14.28 13.71 25.47
CA LEU A 734 -14.27 13.39 24.05
C LEU A 734 -13.19 12.37 23.69
N SER A 735 -11.96 12.52 24.21
CA SER A 735 -10.88 11.54 23.98
C SER A 735 -11.30 10.16 24.49
N LEU A 736 -11.86 10.08 25.71
CA LEU A 736 -12.32 8.82 26.28
C LEU A 736 -13.44 8.17 25.47
N LEU A 737 -14.35 8.95 24.90
CA LEU A 737 -15.42 8.43 24.05
C LEU A 737 -14.89 7.92 22.71
N ILE A 738 -14.02 8.66 22.04
CA ILE A 738 -13.44 8.24 20.75
C ILE A 738 -12.54 7.01 20.93
N ASP A 739 -11.67 7.02 21.94
CA ASP A 739 -10.67 5.97 22.14
C ASP A 739 -11.26 4.71 22.78
N GLY A 740 -12.31 4.85 23.60
CA GLY A 740 -12.87 3.75 24.40
C GLY A 740 -14.26 3.27 23.99
N TYR A 741 -15.06 4.08 23.29
CA TYR A 741 -16.50 3.80 23.09
C TYR A 741 -17.00 4.08 21.65
N SER A 742 -16.12 4.36 20.69
CA SER A 742 -16.49 4.67 19.29
C SER A 742 -17.16 3.52 18.54
N ALA A 743 -17.05 2.28 19.04
CA ALA A 743 -17.73 1.11 18.50
C ALA A 743 -18.91 0.61 19.36
N ALA A 744 -19.34 1.38 20.36
CA ALA A 744 -20.45 1.01 21.26
C ALA A 744 -21.77 1.64 20.78
N PRO A 745 -22.77 0.84 20.36
CA PRO A 745 -24.09 1.35 19.95
C PRO A 745 -24.77 2.18 21.04
N GLU A 746 -24.57 1.83 22.32
CA GLU A 746 -25.12 2.55 23.46
C GLU A 746 -24.52 3.96 23.61
N ALA A 747 -23.24 4.15 23.23
CA ALA A 747 -22.58 5.46 23.25
C ALA A 747 -23.04 6.35 22.11
N ILE A 748 -23.23 5.77 20.92
CA ILE A 748 -23.81 6.48 19.77
C ILE A 748 -25.26 6.89 20.09
N ALA A 749 -26.07 5.99 20.65
CA ALA A 749 -27.43 6.27 21.05
C ALA A 749 -27.51 7.42 22.08
N ALA A 750 -26.63 7.39 23.10
CA ALA A 750 -26.57 8.43 24.11
C ALA A 750 -26.16 9.80 23.52
N ALA A 751 -25.21 9.82 22.58
CA ALA A 751 -24.77 11.03 21.90
C ALA A 751 -25.81 11.58 20.89
N LEU A 752 -26.60 10.72 20.24
CA LEU A 752 -27.72 11.16 19.40
C LEU A 752 -28.84 11.76 20.25
N ALA A 753 -29.12 11.17 21.42
CA ALA A 753 -30.14 11.65 22.32
C ALA A 753 -29.87 13.06 22.86
N THR A 754 -28.61 13.46 23.04
CA THR A 754 -28.26 14.82 23.50
C THR A 754 -28.50 15.89 22.44
N LEU A 755 -28.36 15.55 21.16
CA LEU A 755 -28.60 16.47 20.04
C LEU A 755 -30.01 16.38 19.47
N SER A 756 -30.89 15.59 20.08
CA SER A 756 -32.30 15.50 19.71
C SER A 756 -33.00 16.88 19.82
N PRO A 757 -34.05 17.13 19.02
CA PRO A 757 -34.73 18.43 18.98
C PRO A 757 -35.18 18.98 20.35
N GLU A 758 -35.51 18.09 21.28
CA GLU A 758 -35.97 18.42 22.64
C GLU A 758 -34.82 18.88 23.55
N ASN A 759 -33.61 18.34 23.36
CA ASN A 759 -32.46 18.56 24.24
C ASN A 759 -31.42 19.54 23.68
N TYR A 760 -31.45 19.78 22.37
CA TYR A 760 -30.46 20.58 21.64
C TYR A 760 -30.28 22.00 22.20
N GLY A 761 -31.37 22.65 22.61
CA GLY A 761 -31.34 24.04 23.11
C GLY A 761 -30.57 24.22 24.43
N GLY A 762 -30.27 23.13 25.15
CA GLY A 762 -29.51 23.14 26.40
C GLY A 762 -28.08 22.62 26.24
N VAL A 763 -27.49 22.68 25.05
CA VAL A 763 -26.11 22.28 24.77
C VAL A 763 -25.32 23.50 24.28
N SER A 764 -24.15 23.75 24.87
CA SER A 764 -23.26 24.83 24.42
C SER A 764 -22.79 24.58 22.98
N GLY A 765 -22.45 25.63 22.23
CA GLY A 765 -21.99 25.49 20.84
C GLY A 765 -20.76 24.59 20.68
N GLU A 766 -19.86 24.59 21.68
CA GLU A 766 -18.70 23.69 21.72
C GLU A 766 -19.08 22.25 22.11
N GLY A 767 -20.08 22.08 22.98
CA GLY A 767 -20.64 20.76 23.27
C GLY A 767 -21.33 20.12 22.07
N VAL A 768 -22.02 20.93 21.25
CA VAL A 768 -22.60 20.49 19.97
C VAL A 768 -21.49 20.02 19.03
N PHE A 769 -20.44 20.83 18.88
CA PHE A 769 -19.28 20.47 18.05
C PHE A 769 -18.64 19.16 18.50
N ASN A 770 -18.32 19.00 19.79
CA ASN A 770 -17.64 17.80 20.29
C ASN A 770 -18.52 16.54 20.21
N THR A 771 -19.84 16.68 20.40
CA THR A 771 -20.77 15.55 20.25
C THR A 771 -20.87 15.11 18.78
N LEU A 772 -20.98 16.05 17.85
CA LEU A 772 -20.93 15.76 16.40
C LEU A 772 -19.59 15.14 16.00
N ARG A 773 -18.50 15.62 16.58
CA ARG A 773 -17.14 15.15 16.36
C ARG A 773 -16.93 13.69 16.79
N PHE A 774 -17.63 13.25 17.84
CA PHE A 774 -17.67 11.84 18.25
C PHE A 774 -18.51 11.00 17.28
N LEU A 775 -19.71 11.46 16.93
CA LEU A 775 -20.62 10.75 16.03
C LEU A 775 -20.00 10.55 14.63
N SER A 776 -19.38 11.59 14.06
CA SER A 776 -18.74 11.53 12.73
C SER A 776 -17.54 10.59 12.67
N ARG A 777 -16.91 10.30 13.82
CA ARG A 777 -15.75 9.38 13.95
C ARG A 777 -16.12 8.03 14.57
N SER A 778 -17.41 7.78 14.79
CA SER A 778 -17.88 6.50 15.32
C SER A 778 -17.76 5.39 14.27
N ALA A 779 -17.49 4.16 14.71
CA ALA A 779 -17.25 3.03 13.82
C ALA A 779 -18.51 2.70 13.01
N PRO A 780 -18.43 2.53 11.67
CA PRO A 780 -19.59 2.24 10.82
C PRO A 780 -20.39 1.01 11.26
N VAL A 781 -19.71 0.00 11.81
CA VAL A 781 -20.32 -1.26 12.28
C VAL A 781 -21.20 -1.12 13.52
N ALA A 782 -21.08 0.00 14.26
CA ALA A 782 -21.86 0.26 15.46
C ALA A 782 -23.20 0.98 15.17
N TRP A 783 -23.41 1.43 13.92
CA TRP A 783 -24.65 2.05 13.48
C TRP A 783 -25.68 1.00 13.07
N SER A 784 -26.62 0.70 13.97
CA SER A 784 -27.79 -0.12 13.65
C SER A 784 -28.75 0.63 12.70
N SER A 785 -29.66 -0.09 12.05
CA SER A 785 -30.67 0.53 11.17
C SER A 785 -31.53 1.58 11.89
N ASP A 786 -31.70 1.45 13.20
CA ASP A 786 -32.48 2.41 14.00
C ASP A 786 -31.65 3.64 14.39
N LEU A 787 -30.36 3.45 14.71
CA LEU A 787 -29.44 4.57 14.96
C LEU A 787 -29.14 5.37 13.69
N GLU A 788 -29.04 4.70 12.54
CA GLU A 788 -28.90 5.35 11.22
C GLU A 788 -30.09 6.29 10.94
N LYS A 789 -31.32 5.82 11.20
CA LYS A 789 -32.53 6.65 11.04
C LYS A 789 -32.51 7.86 11.97
N GLN A 790 -32.12 7.68 13.24
CA GLN A 790 -31.99 8.77 14.20
C GLN A 790 -30.91 9.78 13.78
N GLY A 791 -29.76 9.31 13.28
CA GLY A 791 -28.70 10.16 12.74
C GLY A 791 -29.14 10.96 11.51
N ALA A 792 -29.88 10.33 10.58
CA ALA A 792 -30.43 11.01 9.41
C ALA A 792 -31.48 12.07 9.78
N GLN A 793 -32.31 11.80 10.78
CA GLN A 793 -33.25 12.78 11.34
C GLN A 793 -32.53 13.97 11.98
N LEU A 794 -31.44 13.72 12.71
CA LEU A 794 -30.61 14.77 13.29
C LEU A 794 -30.00 15.67 12.21
N ILE A 795 -29.44 15.08 11.13
CA ILE A 795 -28.90 15.86 10.00
C ILE A 795 -29.97 16.74 9.35
N ALA A 796 -31.16 16.19 9.08
CA ALA A 796 -32.26 16.94 8.51
C ALA A 796 -32.67 18.11 9.42
N TYR A 797 -32.74 17.87 10.74
CA TYR A 797 -33.01 18.90 11.74
C TYR A 797 -31.94 20.01 11.77
N LEU A 798 -30.65 19.66 11.74
CA LEU A 798 -29.55 20.63 11.71
C LEU A 798 -29.53 21.42 10.38
N GLY A 799 -29.91 20.78 9.27
CA GLY A 799 -30.05 21.41 7.96
C GLY A 799 -31.16 22.46 7.90
N ASP A 800 -32.33 22.17 8.48
CA ASP A 800 -33.45 23.12 8.53
C ASP A 800 -33.14 24.37 9.39
N ARG A 801 -32.35 24.20 10.46
CA ARG A 801 -31.86 25.34 11.26
C ARG A 801 -30.81 26.17 10.54
N ARG A 802 -30.08 25.58 9.57
CA ARG A 802 -29.12 26.31 8.72
C ARG A 802 -29.81 27.26 7.74
N THR A 803 -31.03 26.94 7.30
CA THR A 803 -31.79 27.70 6.29
C THR A 803 -32.77 28.71 6.89
N THR A 804 -33.33 28.43 8.07
CA THR A 804 -34.40 29.25 8.69
C THR A 804 -33.93 30.50 9.46
N GLY A 805 -32.64 30.82 9.45
CA GLY A 805 -32.11 32.14 9.86
C GLY A 805 -32.26 32.52 11.35
N ALA A 806 -32.86 31.66 12.18
CA ALA A 806 -33.08 31.91 13.61
C ALA A 806 -32.09 31.12 14.49
N GLY A 807 -30.88 31.66 14.62
CA GLY A 807 -29.90 31.27 15.64
C GLY A 807 -28.55 30.81 15.09
N ALA A 808 -27.50 31.62 15.33
CA ALA A 808 -26.07 31.39 15.14
C ALA A 808 -25.65 30.53 13.92
N ARG A 809 -25.05 31.15 12.89
CA ARG A 809 -24.33 30.40 11.85
C ARG A 809 -23.37 29.43 12.53
N PHE A 810 -23.52 28.13 12.24
CA PHE A 810 -22.57 27.11 12.66
C PHE A 810 -21.15 27.55 12.29
N SER A 811 -20.19 27.31 13.17
CA SER A 811 -18.79 27.51 12.82
C SER A 811 -18.42 26.61 11.64
N ASP A 812 -17.42 27.02 10.85
CA ASP A 812 -16.92 26.21 9.73
C ASP A 812 -16.50 24.80 10.19
N ALA A 813 -15.97 24.69 11.41
CA ALA A 813 -15.61 23.41 12.03
C ALA A 813 -16.84 22.53 12.29
N THR A 814 -17.92 23.10 12.80
CA THR A 814 -19.18 22.36 13.05
C THR A 814 -19.83 21.92 11.74
N SER A 815 -19.82 22.79 10.72
CA SER A 815 -20.34 22.46 9.39
C SER A 815 -19.59 21.30 8.73
N LYS A 816 -18.27 21.21 8.95
CA LYS A 816 -17.45 20.09 8.45
C LYS A 816 -17.78 18.77 9.15
N GLU A 817 -18.02 18.79 10.46
CA GLU A 817 -18.37 17.57 11.21
C GLU A 817 -19.78 17.06 10.85
N ILE A 818 -20.73 17.96 10.51
CA ILE A 818 -22.04 17.56 9.97
C ILE A 818 -21.90 16.84 8.62
N ALA A 819 -21.10 17.39 7.70
CA ALA A 819 -20.85 16.77 6.41
C ALA A 819 -20.10 15.41 6.54
N ALA A 820 -19.21 15.30 7.52
CA ALA A 820 -18.53 14.03 7.82
C ALA A 820 -19.51 12.97 8.35
N LEU A 821 -20.45 13.36 9.21
CA LEU A 821 -21.51 12.46 9.68
C LEU A 821 -22.46 12.03 8.55
N GLU A 822 -22.81 12.92 7.63
CA GLU A 822 -23.58 12.59 6.42
C GLU A 822 -22.89 11.52 5.57
N ALA A 823 -21.60 11.69 5.30
CA ALA A 823 -20.80 10.72 4.54
C ALA A 823 -20.68 9.37 5.26
N LEU A 824 -20.55 9.38 6.59
CA LEU A 824 -20.55 8.16 7.40
C LEU A 824 -21.88 7.40 7.27
N LEU A 825 -23.02 8.09 7.42
CA LEU A 825 -24.33 7.47 7.30
C LEU A 825 -24.63 6.96 5.89
N GLU A 826 -24.19 7.67 4.85
CA GLU A 826 -24.33 7.22 3.46
C GLU A 826 -23.54 5.92 3.23
N ALA A 827 -22.34 5.81 3.79
CA ALA A 827 -21.55 4.60 3.73
C ALA A 827 -22.16 3.43 4.51
N VAL A 828 -22.68 3.69 5.72
CA VAL A 828 -23.43 2.71 6.53
C VAL A 828 -24.61 2.16 5.71
N ARG A 829 -25.40 3.05 5.09
CA ARG A 829 -26.55 2.69 4.25
C ARG A 829 -26.15 1.90 3.01
N ALA A 830 -25.05 2.28 2.35
CA ALA A 830 -24.55 1.62 1.14
C ALA A 830 -23.91 0.25 1.39
N ARG A 831 -23.71 -0.16 2.66
CA ARG A 831 -22.95 -1.37 3.07
C ARG A 831 -21.56 -1.47 2.40
N ARG A 832 -21.00 -0.33 2.01
CA ARG A 832 -19.67 -0.21 1.40
C ARG A 832 -18.61 -0.10 2.51
N PRO A 833 -17.46 -0.79 2.40
CA PRO A 833 -16.33 -0.49 3.26
C PRO A 833 -15.81 0.92 2.92
N LEU A 834 -15.78 1.82 3.90
CA LEU A 834 -15.07 3.09 3.76
C LEU A 834 -13.55 2.87 3.94
N PRO A 835 -12.72 3.69 3.28
CA PRO A 835 -11.28 3.65 3.44
C PRO A 835 -10.90 3.96 4.88
N PHE A 836 -9.99 3.16 5.44
CA PHE A 836 -9.42 3.38 6.76
C PHE A 836 -8.70 4.75 6.80
N GLY A 837 -9.15 5.64 7.70
CA GLY A 837 -8.44 6.87 8.08
C GLY A 837 -9.21 8.16 7.80
N VAL A 838 -10.15 8.52 8.69
CA VAL A 838 -10.64 9.90 8.92
C VAL A 838 -10.79 10.13 10.42
#